data_AF-A0A533VZA0-F1
#
_entry.id   AF-A0A533VZA0-F1
#
_cell.length_a   1.000
_cell.length_b   1.000
_cell.length_c   1.000
_cell.angle_alpha   90.00
_cell.angle_beta   90.00
_cell.angle_gamma   90.00
#
_symmetry.space_group_name_H-M   'P 1'
#
loop_
_entity.id
_entity.type
_entity.pdbx_description
1 polymer ?
#
loop_
_entity_poly.entity_id
_entity_poly.type
_entity_poly.pdbx_seq_one_letter_code
_entity_poly.pdbx_strand_id
1 'polypeptide(L)'
;MTIEERFQVRVLLGFFRIAGDWFVDRGDSIFVLSIYILLTILFTWPLAANFTNFANGSVQDVYHELWYLNLDYHLPYGPFFALYTNSILYPYGVPLYFQVFSPLHAIIGAPIYYLFGLVPAYNFLYMFTFFVSAFTMYLLAWYLTGNRYAAFFAGLVFGFAPVHTGQGIAHLNIMASELLPLFALFFIKMARERRDRNALYAGILIALNAMLDLHFLLLSGMIVAAFLLYSVFAQKSAILNKTYLIRFFVMILGAGLIGFVVYYQTFYGLVFAPSPLGATAASTLAHPHRSPDLLQFLLPAPENPFFGRYTAATFANFISFPQVRTYIGYTALALSVGGVATNRSRREVIFWGFLALFGFAIALGPQIQAGGEVTVLQGPWTYIEYLVPIFRAFRTPYRIDYLVALGVAVLSGYGIAALLSSIRGRAGRRRVLAVATQVGVAALLSTTLIAEFLPTPYPMLNTNIDPFYTRVLANDHANFTVLEVPAYPGNDVYLYYQTAYHKPLLNGHISRTPASSLIFLESTPFIDQFGQYLKGRKTVPRDILNQTISNIRIAPYILDEYHIKYIIVHKDLLPNNLYTRVVDLAVSVLGFPYYEDRLIIVFRYESPPTALSLSRYPHDANVSFVGLLNGGWNSYGLIGHHARSMDISAALDIYSQSNQLFQLKFKAEGLTGDHLVRVEVDGNAVGTYHIVNGSYSVVSTPFVWFHPGMNKVVFTSEEGCRPISIGPSAVTPSVCASIQFASIAVVPLTITHG
;
A
#
# COMPACT_ATOMS: atom_id res chain seq x y z
N MET A 1 -44.76 -15.88 0.03
CA MET A 1 -43.32 -16.02 -0.24
C MET A 1 -43.08 -15.97 -1.75
N THR A 2 -42.54 -14.86 -2.23
CA THR A 2 -42.28 -14.60 -3.66
C THR A 2 -41.18 -15.53 -4.21
N ILE A 3 -41.06 -15.64 -5.53
CA ILE A 3 -40.01 -16.45 -6.19
C ILE A 3 -38.61 -15.96 -5.78
N GLU A 4 -38.46 -14.65 -5.57
CA GLU A 4 -37.23 -13.99 -5.12
C GLU A 4 -36.88 -14.35 -3.65
N GLU A 5 -37.87 -14.35 -2.76
CA GLU A 5 -37.70 -14.80 -1.36
C GLU A 5 -37.36 -16.30 -1.29
N ARG A 6 -37.95 -17.14 -2.16
CA ARG A 6 -37.59 -18.56 -2.25
C ARG A 6 -36.19 -18.79 -2.83
N PHE A 7 -35.73 -17.93 -3.73
CA PHE A 7 -34.37 -17.98 -4.28
C PHE A 7 -33.35 -17.56 -3.20
N GLN A 8 -33.59 -16.45 -2.50
CA GLN A 8 -32.73 -16.01 -1.40
C GLN A 8 -32.66 -17.04 -0.27
N VAL A 9 -33.80 -17.62 0.13
CA VAL A 9 -33.82 -18.68 1.15
C VAL A 9 -33.15 -19.97 0.67
N ARG A 10 -33.23 -20.32 -0.62
CA ARG A 10 -32.50 -21.48 -1.18
C ARG A 10 -31.01 -21.23 -1.31
N VAL A 11 -30.58 -20.00 -1.61
CA VAL A 11 -29.16 -19.60 -1.63
C VAL A 11 -28.59 -19.59 -0.21
N LEU A 12 -29.31 -19.01 0.76
CA LEU A 12 -28.96 -19.05 2.19
C LEU A 12 -28.91 -20.48 2.72
N LEU A 13 -29.95 -21.30 2.49
CA LEU A 13 -29.95 -22.72 2.88
C LEU A 13 -28.88 -23.54 2.16
N GLY A 14 -28.57 -23.20 0.90
CA GLY A 14 -27.46 -23.78 0.14
C GLY A 14 -26.10 -23.43 0.74
N PHE A 15 -25.90 -22.17 1.15
CA PHE A 15 -24.71 -21.71 1.86
C PHE A 15 -24.56 -22.39 3.22
N PHE A 16 -25.64 -22.53 4.00
CA PHE A 16 -25.64 -23.25 5.28
C PHE A 16 -25.47 -24.77 5.13
N ARG A 17 -25.89 -25.36 4.01
CA ARG A 17 -25.67 -26.78 3.70
C ARG A 17 -24.24 -27.03 3.22
N ILE A 18 -23.65 -26.10 2.47
CA ILE A 18 -22.23 -26.11 2.10
C ILE A 18 -21.38 -25.92 3.35
N ALA A 19 -21.68 -24.94 4.21
CA ALA A 19 -20.99 -24.71 5.47
C ALA A 19 -21.15 -25.88 6.47
N GLY A 20 -22.25 -26.64 6.40
CA GLY A 20 -22.45 -27.85 7.19
C GLY A 20 -21.38 -28.92 6.99
N ASP A 21 -20.77 -29.01 5.79
CA ASP A 21 -19.65 -29.91 5.50
C ASP A 21 -18.28 -29.36 5.99
N TRP A 22 -18.25 -28.12 6.49
CA TRP A 22 -17.02 -27.40 6.88
C TRP A 22 -16.78 -27.45 8.38
N PHE A 23 -17.84 -27.58 9.19
CA PHE A 23 -17.77 -27.58 10.64
C PHE A 23 -17.47 -28.97 11.20
N VAL A 24 -16.68 -29.00 12.28
CA VAL A 24 -16.32 -30.21 13.05
C VAL A 24 -17.56 -30.83 13.69
N ASP A 25 -18.24 -29.99 14.47
CA ASP A 25 -19.58 -30.08 15.02
C ASP A 25 -20.06 -28.63 15.09
N ARG A 26 -21.32 -28.34 14.72
CA ARG A 26 -21.81 -26.95 14.68
C ARG A 26 -21.74 -26.27 16.04
N GLY A 27 -22.07 -26.97 17.12
CA GLY A 27 -22.04 -26.42 18.48
C GLY A 27 -20.62 -26.10 18.93
N ASP A 28 -19.71 -27.05 18.76
CA ASP A 28 -18.29 -26.87 19.12
C ASP A 28 -17.63 -25.76 18.31
N SER A 29 -17.96 -25.65 17.02
CA SER A 29 -17.37 -24.64 16.13
C SER A 29 -17.79 -23.23 16.53
N ILE A 30 -19.07 -23.03 16.88
CA ILE A 30 -19.58 -21.74 17.37
C ILE A 30 -18.92 -21.39 18.72
N PHE A 31 -18.77 -22.37 19.61
CA PHE A 31 -18.09 -22.18 20.88
C PHE A 31 -16.62 -21.74 20.71
N VAL A 32 -15.87 -22.44 19.86
CA VAL A 32 -14.46 -22.09 19.56
C VAL A 32 -14.34 -20.70 18.93
N LEU A 33 -15.20 -20.37 17.96
CA LEU A 33 -15.23 -19.06 17.35
C LEU A 33 -15.52 -17.95 18.37
N SER A 34 -16.45 -18.19 19.30
CA SER A 34 -16.79 -17.24 20.37
C SER A 34 -15.60 -16.99 21.30
N ILE A 35 -14.81 -18.03 21.60
CA ILE A 35 -13.57 -17.88 22.37
C ILE A 35 -12.54 -17.06 21.61
N TYR A 36 -12.36 -17.29 20.29
CA TYR A 36 -11.44 -16.47 19.50
C TYR A 36 -11.87 -15.00 19.44
N ILE A 37 -13.16 -14.71 19.30
CA ILE A 37 -13.69 -13.34 19.36
C ILE A 37 -13.34 -12.70 20.72
N LEU A 38 -13.59 -13.40 21.83
CA LEU A 38 -13.27 -12.90 23.17
C LEU A 38 -11.76 -12.66 23.33
N LEU A 39 -10.93 -13.61 22.89
CA LEU A 39 -9.47 -13.47 22.94
C LEU A 39 -9.00 -12.31 22.07
N THR A 40 -9.58 -12.09 20.89
CA THR A 40 -9.27 -10.93 20.05
C THR A 40 -9.63 -9.62 20.76
N ILE A 41 -10.79 -9.52 21.41
CA ILE A 41 -11.17 -8.34 22.21
C ILE A 41 -10.13 -8.07 23.30
N LEU A 42 -9.72 -9.10 24.03
CA LEU A 42 -8.76 -8.96 25.13
C LEU A 42 -7.35 -8.65 24.62
N PHE A 43 -6.93 -9.28 23.53
CA PHE A 43 -5.60 -9.11 22.93
C PHE A 43 -5.43 -7.75 22.27
N THR A 44 -6.51 -7.18 21.75
CA THR A 44 -6.52 -5.84 21.14
C THR A 44 -6.95 -4.74 22.12
N TRP A 45 -7.08 -5.05 23.41
CA TRP A 45 -7.48 -4.07 24.42
C TRP A 45 -6.49 -2.89 24.46
N PRO A 46 -6.94 -1.62 24.54
CA PRO A 46 -8.30 -1.16 24.83
C PRO A 46 -9.15 -0.79 23.59
N LEU A 47 -8.91 -1.38 22.42
CA LEU A 47 -9.63 -1.04 21.18
C LEU A 47 -11.15 -1.12 21.36
N ALA A 48 -11.65 -2.19 21.97
CA ALA A 48 -13.08 -2.37 22.18
C ALA A 48 -13.72 -1.26 23.04
N ALA A 49 -12.95 -0.63 23.94
CA ALA A 49 -13.41 0.52 24.74
C ALA A 49 -13.33 1.85 23.97
N ASN A 50 -12.53 1.91 22.90
CA ASN A 50 -12.24 3.11 22.12
C ASN A 50 -12.69 2.98 20.65
N PHE A 51 -13.64 2.07 20.39
CA PHE A 51 -13.96 1.51 19.07
C PHE A 51 -14.40 2.53 18.02
N THR A 52 -14.86 3.72 18.42
CA THR A 52 -15.34 4.78 17.53
C THR A 52 -14.36 5.94 17.34
N ASN A 53 -13.44 6.17 18.30
CA ASN A 53 -12.64 7.40 18.37
C ASN A 53 -11.16 7.16 18.07
N PHE A 54 -10.75 5.89 18.01
CA PHE A 54 -9.38 5.50 17.74
C PHE A 54 -9.36 4.35 16.74
N ALA A 55 -8.37 4.35 15.86
CA ALA A 55 -8.05 3.23 14.99
C ALA A 55 -6.80 2.52 15.51
N ASN A 56 -6.80 1.19 15.52
CA ASN A 56 -5.60 0.42 15.86
C ASN A 56 -4.49 0.67 14.82
N GLY A 57 -3.25 0.84 15.30
CA GLY A 57 -2.08 1.15 14.48
C GLY A 57 -1.32 2.37 14.99
N SER A 58 -0.20 2.74 14.33
CA SER A 58 0.66 3.82 14.82
C SER A 58 1.32 4.69 13.74
N VAL A 59 1.04 4.46 12.46
CA VAL A 59 1.67 5.19 11.35
C VAL A 59 0.64 5.77 10.38
N GLN A 60 1.07 6.73 9.55
CA GLN A 60 0.23 7.44 8.58
C GLN A 60 -0.56 6.50 7.67
N ASP A 61 -0.01 5.34 7.30
CA ASP A 61 -0.67 4.35 6.43
C ASP A 61 -2.08 3.95 6.93
N VAL A 62 -2.35 4.01 8.24
CA VAL A 62 -3.69 3.74 8.80
C VAL A 62 -4.73 4.75 8.29
N TYR A 63 -4.36 6.02 8.16
CA TYR A 63 -5.25 7.06 7.61
C TYR A 63 -5.51 6.83 6.11
N HIS A 64 -4.53 6.29 5.38
CA HIS A 64 -4.69 5.91 3.99
C HIS A 64 -5.69 4.75 3.85
N GLU A 65 -5.57 3.73 4.71
CA GLU A 65 -6.54 2.61 4.77
C GLU A 65 -7.95 3.10 5.14
N LEU A 66 -8.08 4.05 6.08
CA LEU A 66 -9.36 4.67 6.42
C LEU A 66 -9.97 5.44 5.25
N TRP A 67 -9.19 6.29 4.57
CA TRP A 67 -9.66 7.01 3.39
C TRP A 67 -10.17 6.06 2.32
N TYR A 68 -9.42 4.99 2.10
CA TYR A 68 -9.74 3.95 1.14
C TYR A 68 -10.99 3.13 1.51
N LEU A 69 -11.20 2.82 2.79
CA LEU A 69 -12.40 2.12 3.25
C LEU A 69 -13.66 2.99 3.18
N ASN A 70 -13.53 4.29 2.90
CA ASN A 70 -14.67 5.16 2.68
C ASN A 70 -15.37 4.79 1.37
N LEU A 71 -16.47 4.03 1.51
CA LEU A 71 -17.23 3.53 0.37
C LEU A 71 -17.89 4.63 -0.45
N ASP A 72 -18.18 5.80 0.13
CA ASP A 72 -18.87 6.89 -0.56
C ASP A 72 -18.00 7.49 -1.68
N TYR A 73 -16.67 7.43 -1.56
CA TYR A 73 -15.74 7.85 -2.61
C TYR A 73 -15.64 6.85 -3.77
N HIS A 74 -15.85 5.57 -3.51
CA HIS A 74 -15.52 4.49 -4.45
C HIS A 74 -16.74 3.90 -5.15
N LEU A 75 -17.90 3.89 -4.49
CA LEU A 75 -19.14 3.33 -5.02
C LEU A 75 -19.65 3.99 -6.32
N PRO A 76 -19.56 5.32 -6.52
CA PRO A 76 -20.02 5.95 -7.75
C PRO A 76 -19.28 5.47 -9.00
N TYR A 77 -18.04 5.00 -8.85
CA TYR A 77 -17.18 4.50 -9.92
C TYR A 77 -17.22 2.97 -10.06
N GLY A 78 -18.06 2.31 -9.26
CA GLY A 78 -18.12 0.86 -9.10
C GLY A 78 -17.03 0.37 -8.13
N PRO A 79 -17.35 -0.55 -7.20
CA PRO A 79 -16.45 -0.96 -6.12
C PRO A 79 -15.15 -1.65 -6.58
N PHE A 80 -14.95 -1.89 -7.88
CA PHE A 80 -13.79 -2.62 -8.43
C PHE A 80 -13.17 -1.98 -9.69
N PHE A 81 -13.64 -0.79 -10.13
CA PHE A 81 -13.42 -0.33 -11.51
C PHE A 81 -12.88 1.10 -11.65
N ALA A 82 -12.62 1.81 -10.55
CA ALA A 82 -12.08 3.16 -10.63
C ALA A 82 -10.61 3.13 -11.10
N LEU A 83 -10.37 3.37 -12.40
CA LEU A 83 -9.02 3.50 -12.95
C LEU A 83 -8.36 4.84 -12.63
N TYR A 84 -9.14 5.83 -12.20
CA TYR A 84 -8.71 7.23 -12.04
C TYR A 84 -9.49 7.95 -10.94
N THR A 85 -8.87 8.93 -10.31
CA THR A 85 -9.57 9.85 -9.39
C THR A 85 -9.08 11.29 -9.56
N ASN A 86 -10.03 12.23 -9.45
CA ASN A 86 -9.77 13.67 -9.36
C ASN A 86 -9.97 14.22 -7.94
N SER A 87 -10.20 13.33 -6.97
CA SER A 87 -10.40 13.74 -5.58
C SER A 87 -9.10 14.23 -4.94
N ILE A 88 -7.94 13.80 -5.45
CA ILE A 88 -6.62 14.21 -4.98
C ILE A 88 -5.77 14.60 -6.18
N LEU A 89 -4.73 15.41 -5.94
CA LEU A 89 -3.89 15.96 -7.03
C LEU A 89 -4.73 16.74 -8.06
N TYR A 90 -5.81 17.38 -7.60
CA TYR A 90 -6.66 18.22 -8.43
C TYR A 90 -5.86 19.41 -9.02
N PRO A 91 -6.15 19.86 -10.26
CA PRO A 91 -7.19 19.39 -11.19
C PRO A 91 -6.78 18.19 -12.03
N TYR A 92 -5.52 17.77 -11.96
CA TYR A 92 -4.98 16.77 -12.86
C TYR A 92 -5.43 15.36 -12.49
N GLY A 93 -5.52 15.04 -11.19
CA GLY A 93 -5.89 13.70 -10.73
C GLY A 93 -4.76 12.68 -10.82
N VAL A 94 -5.11 11.42 -10.55
CA VAL A 94 -4.13 10.32 -10.53
C VAL A 94 -4.74 8.97 -10.94
N PRO A 95 -4.02 8.13 -11.70
CA PRO A 95 -4.47 6.78 -12.01
C PRO A 95 -4.33 5.84 -10.81
N LEU A 96 -5.29 4.94 -10.64
CA LEU A 96 -5.37 4.01 -9.50
C LEU A 96 -4.89 2.59 -9.83
N TYR A 97 -4.24 2.35 -10.97
CA TYR A 97 -3.87 1.01 -11.47
C TYR A 97 -3.12 0.12 -10.47
N PHE A 98 -2.23 0.73 -9.69
CA PHE A 98 -1.37 0.07 -8.71
C PHE A 98 -1.66 0.52 -7.28
N GLN A 99 -2.82 1.16 -7.08
CA GLN A 99 -3.29 1.50 -5.75
C GLN A 99 -3.65 0.23 -5.00
N VAL A 100 -3.24 0.15 -3.74
CA VAL A 100 -3.60 -0.96 -2.86
C VAL A 100 -5.12 -0.92 -2.63
N PHE A 101 -5.81 -2.02 -2.94
CA PHE A 101 -7.27 -2.16 -2.83
C PHE A 101 -7.57 -3.52 -2.18
N SER A 102 -8.35 -3.56 -1.07
CA SER A 102 -8.91 -4.77 -0.43
C SER A 102 -10.42 -4.89 -0.68
N PRO A 103 -10.83 -5.34 -1.89
CA PRO A 103 -12.23 -5.42 -2.29
C PRO A 103 -13.10 -6.25 -1.36
N LEU A 104 -12.57 -7.37 -0.86
CA LEU A 104 -13.34 -8.27 -0.01
C LEU A 104 -13.58 -7.66 1.38
N HIS A 105 -12.60 -6.93 1.94
CA HIS A 105 -12.82 -6.19 3.18
C HIS A 105 -13.81 -5.05 3.03
N ALA A 106 -13.81 -4.35 1.89
CA ALA A 106 -14.83 -3.34 1.61
C ALA A 106 -16.25 -3.95 1.64
N ILE A 107 -16.45 -5.13 1.05
CA ILE A 107 -17.74 -5.85 1.09
C ILE A 107 -18.10 -6.29 2.53
N ILE A 108 -17.16 -6.88 3.26
CA ILE A 108 -17.38 -7.39 4.62
C ILE A 108 -17.63 -6.24 5.61
N GLY A 109 -16.93 -5.13 5.45
CA GLY A 109 -17.01 -3.95 6.29
C GLY A 109 -18.21 -3.06 5.99
N ALA A 110 -18.78 -3.13 4.78
CA ALA A 110 -19.90 -2.27 4.36
C ALA A 110 -21.08 -2.22 5.33
N PRO A 111 -21.60 -3.34 5.86
CA PRO A 111 -22.69 -3.29 6.84
C PRO A 111 -22.31 -2.50 8.10
N ILE A 112 -21.08 -2.64 8.59
CA ILE A 112 -20.60 -1.92 9.77
C ILE A 112 -20.37 -0.44 9.43
N TYR A 113 -19.85 -0.15 8.24
CA TYR A 113 -19.68 1.21 7.72
C TYR A 113 -20.99 1.99 7.72
N TYR A 114 -22.05 1.43 7.14
CA TYR A 114 -23.34 2.11 7.04
C TYR A 114 -24.10 2.22 8.37
N LEU A 115 -23.85 1.29 9.31
CA LEU A 115 -24.53 1.28 10.61
C LEU A 115 -23.81 2.12 11.67
N PHE A 116 -22.48 2.16 11.64
CA PHE A 116 -21.66 2.71 12.72
C PHE A 116 -20.59 3.70 12.26
N GLY A 117 -20.37 3.84 10.95
CA GLY A 117 -19.39 4.74 10.36
C GLY A 117 -18.03 4.08 10.07
N LEU A 118 -17.13 4.89 9.53
CA LEU A 118 -15.85 4.46 8.98
C LEU A 118 -14.90 3.82 10.00
N VAL A 119 -14.68 4.47 11.15
CA VAL A 119 -13.73 4.00 12.17
C VAL A 119 -14.18 2.65 12.79
N PRO A 120 -15.46 2.48 13.18
CA PRO A 120 -15.96 1.17 13.59
C PRO A 120 -15.82 0.07 12.54
N ALA A 121 -15.99 0.39 11.25
CA ALA A 121 -15.80 -0.57 10.16
C ALA A 121 -14.34 -1.03 10.05
N TYR A 122 -13.39 -0.10 10.10
CA TYR A 122 -11.96 -0.41 10.14
C TYR A 122 -11.61 -1.29 11.35
N ASN A 123 -12.05 -0.90 12.55
CA ASN A 123 -11.75 -1.64 13.78
C ASN A 123 -12.40 -3.03 13.81
N PHE A 124 -13.60 -3.17 13.26
CA PHE A 124 -14.24 -4.47 13.07
C PHE A 124 -13.40 -5.35 12.15
N LEU A 125 -12.99 -4.83 10.98
CA LEU A 125 -12.16 -5.57 10.03
C LEU A 125 -10.81 -5.95 10.65
N TYR A 126 -10.20 -5.03 11.40
CA TYR A 126 -8.98 -5.29 12.14
C TYR A 126 -9.13 -6.53 13.03
N MET A 127 -10.16 -6.56 13.88
CA MET A 127 -10.45 -7.71 14.75
C MET A 127 -10.86 -8.96 13.97
N PHE A 128 -11.61 -8.79 12.87
CA PHE A 128 -12.06 -9.86 11.97
C PHE A 128 -10.88 -10.68 11.45
N THR A 129 -9.80 -10.02 11.05
CA THR A 129 -8.60 -10.73 10.58
C THR A 129 -8.06 -11.69 11.66
N PHE A 130 -8.04 -11.34 12.95
CA PHE A 130 -7.54 -12.22 14.01
C PHE A 130 -8.42 -13.45 14.22
N PHE A 131 -9.70 -13.25 14.55
CA PHE A 131 -10.54 -14.38 14.97
C PHE A 131 -10.90 -15.30 13.80
N VAL A 132 -10.99 -14.77 12.58
CA VAL A 132 -11.25 -15.61 11.39
C VAL A 132 -9.99 -16.36 10.97
N SER A 133 -8.79 -15.75 10.99
CA SER A 133 -7.53 -16.48 10.78
C SER A 133 -7.34 -17.60 11.80
N ALA A 134 -7.62 -17.35 13.08
CA ALA A 134 -7.56 -18.37 14.11
C ALA A 134 -8.57 -19.51 13.84
N PHE A 135 -9.80 -19.15 13.45
CA PHE A 135 -10.85 -20.12 13.20
C PHE A 135 -10.61 -20.98 11.94
N THR A 136 -10.18 -20.39 10.83
CA THR A 136 -9.87 -21.17 9.61
C THR A 136 -8.65 -22.07 9.82
N MET A 137 -7.68 -21.63 10.61
CA MET A 137 -6.55 -22.47 11.03
C MET A 137 -7.00 -23.61 11.96
N TYR A 138 -7.95 -23.37 12.86
CA TYR A 138 -8.59 -24.41 13.66
C TYR A 138 -9.22 -25.49 12.77
N LEU A 139 -9.96 -25.12 11.71
CA LEU A 139 -10.55 -26.09 10.78
C LEU A 139 -9.49 -26.93 10.07
N LEU A 140 -8.41 -26.29 9.59
CA LEU A 140 -7.29 -26.99 8.97
C LEU A 140 -6.61 -27.97 9.93
N ALA A 141 -6.25 -27.51 11.12
CA ALA A 141 -5.56 -28.34 12.11
C ALA A 141 -6.46 -29.47 12.64
N TRP A 142 -7.77 -29.24 12.77
CA TRP A 142 -8.71 -30.29 13.12
C TRP A 142 -8.75 -31.38 12.05
N TYR A 143 -8.83 -31.02 10.77
CA TYR A 143 -8.81 -31.97 9.66
C TYR A 143 -7.53 -32.83 9.65
N LEU A 144 -6.39 -32.23 10.04
CA LEU A 144 -5.08 -32.90 10.04
C LEU A 144 -4.79 -33.75 11.28
N THR A 145 -5.28 -33.34 12.45
CA THR A 145 -4.94 -33.94 13.75
C THR A 145 -6.07 -34.75 14.37
N GLY A 146 -7.33 -34.45 14.03
CA GLY A 146 -8.52 -35.00 14.67
C GLY A 146 -8.68 -34.63 16.15
N ASN A 147 -7.89 -33.68 16.66
CA ASN A 147 -7.86 -33.31 18.08
C ASN A 147 -8.25 -31.84 18.26
N ARG A 148 -9.35 -31.58 19.00
CA ARG A 148 -9.89 -30.24 19.21
C ARG A 148 -8.96 -29.28 19.95
N TYR A 149 -8.18 -29.77 20.92
CA TYR A 149 -7.26 -28.92 21.69
C TYR A 149 -6.03 -28.55 20.86
N ALA A 150 -5.53 -29.50 20.07
CA ALA A 150 -4.48 -29.26 19.09
C ALA A 150 -4.93 -28.24 18.03
N ALA A 151 -6.14 -28.39 17.51
CA ALA A 151 -6.72 -27.48 16.56
C ALA A 151 -6.91 -26.07 17.15
N PHE A 152 -7.41 -25.98 18.39
CA PHE A 152 -7.61 -24.71 19.07
C PHE A 152 -6.29 -23.94 19.24
N PHE A 153 -5.25 -24.64 19.71
CA PHE A 153 -3.94 -24.04 19.87
C PHE A 153 -3.30 -23.63 18.53
N ALA A 154 -3.40 -24.47 17.50
CA ALA A 154 -2.91 -24.11 16.17
C ALA A 154 -3.58 -22.83 15.63
N GLY A 155 -4.88 -22.65 15.91
CA GLY A 155 -5.58 -21.40 15.62
C GLY A 155 -5.00 -20.19 16.35
N LEU A 156 -4.63 -20.34 17.64
CA LEU A 156 -3.96 -19.27 18.38
C LEU A 156 -2.59 -18.91 17.78
N VAL A 157 -1.79 -19.92 17.42
CA VAL A 157 -0.46 -19.71 16.83
C VAL A 157 -0.53 -18.90 15.55
N PHE A 158 -1.49 -19.20 14.67
CA PHE A 158 -1.61 -18.49 13.39
C PHE A 158 -2.32 -17.14 13.51
N GLY A 159 -3.50 -17.11 14.12
CA GLY A 159 -4.33 -15.89 14.14
C GLY A 159 -3.80 -14.78 15.04
N PHE A 160 -2.93 -15.10 16.01
CA PHE A 160 -2.29 -14.11 16.90
C PHE A 160 -0.78 -14.04 16.67
N ALA A 161 -0.29 -14.59 15.56
CA ALA A 161 1.14 -14.58 15.24
C ALA A 161 1.70 -13.15 15.25
N PRO A 162 2.94 -12.93 15.72
CA PRO A 162 3.57 -11.62 15.72
C PRO A 162 3.61 -10.94 14.34
N VAL A 163 3.69 -11.69 13.23
CA VAL A 163 3.59 -11.12 11.87
C VAL A 163 2.27 -10.39 11.64
N HIS A 164 1.18 -10.92 12.19
CA HIS A 164 -0.16 -10.32 12.11
C HIS A 164 -0.18 -8.98 12.84
N THR A 165 0.36 -8.94 14.07
CA THR A 165 0.48 -7.70 14.86
C THR A 165 1.50 -6.73 14.29
N GLY A 166 2.57 -7.19 13.65
CA GLY A 166 3.53 -6.31 12.98
C GLY A 166 2.90 -5.56 11.81
N GLN A 167 2.08 -6.26 11.01
CA GLN A 167 1.34 -5.62 9.91
C GLN A 167 0.26 -4.68 10.42
N GLY A 168 -0.42 -5.04 11.51
CA GLY A 168 -1.46 -4.20 12.11
C GLY A 168 -0.99 -2.88 12.69
N ILE A 169 0.30 -2.59 12.66
CA ILE A 169 0.82 -1.26 12.94
C ILE A 169 0.41 -0.28 11.83
N ALA A 170 0.21 -0.77 10.60
CA ALA A 170 0.14 0.06 9.40
C ALA A 170 -0.88 -0.40 8.34
N HIS A 171 -1.02 -1.70 8.10
CA HIS A 171 -1.63 -2.23 6.87
C HIS A 171 -2.74 -3.24 7.15
N LEU A 172 -4.00 -2.83 7.06
CA LEU A 172 -5.14 -3.74 7.25
C LEU A 172 -5.21 -4.82 6.14
N ASN A 173 -4.98 -4.42 4.90
CA ASN A 173 -4.96 -5.32 3.74
C ASN A 173 -3.89 -6.44 3.85
N ILE A 174 -2.74 -6.19 4.49
CA ILE A 174 -1.67 -7.20 4.68
C ILE A 174 -1.89 -8.05 5.93
N MET A 175 -2.79 -7.64 6.83
CA MET A 175 -3.25 -8.49 7.95
C MET A 175 -4.21 -9.59 7.51
N ALA A 176 -4.75 -9.49 6.29
CA ALA A 176 -5.89 -10.23 5.76
C ALA A 176 -5.63 -11.74 5.51
N SER A 177 -5.09 -12.44 6.49
CA SER A 177 -4.66 -13.83 6.42
C SER A 177 -5.80 -14.84 6.62
N GLU A 178 -7.03 -14.37 6.81
CA GLU A 178 -8.17 -15.17 7.24
C GLU A 178 -8.49 -16.37 6.36
N LEU A 179 -8.31 -16.24 5.04
CA LEU A 179 -8.66 -17.29 4.08
C LEU A 179 -7.47 -18.17 3.69
N LEU A 180 -6.25 -17.84 4.13
CA LEU A 180 -5.05 -18.59 3.78
C LEU A 180 -5.05 -20.04 4.35
N PRO A 181 -5.38 -20.30 5.64
CA PRO A 181 -5.49 -21.66 6.14
C PRO A 181 -6.65 -22.44 5.51
N LEU A 182 -7.75 -21.74 5.21
CA LEU A 182 -8.92 -22.34 4.57
C LEU A 182 -8.60 -22.78 3.14
N PHE A 183 -7.86 -21.96 2.40
CA PHE A 183 -7.31 -22.34 1.10
C PHE A 183 -6.45 -23.60 1.23
N ALA A 184 -5.50 -23.63 2.17
CA ALA A 184 -4.64 -24.79 2.38
C ALA A 184 -5.43 -26.07 2.73
N LEU A 185 -6.52 -25.95 3.50
CA LEU A 185 -7.44 -27.05 3.79
C LEU A 185 -8.06 -27.61 2.51
N PHE A 186 -8.65 -26.77 1.67
CA PHE A 186 -9.30 -27.24 0.43
C PHE A 186 -8.29 -27.72 -0.61
N PHE A 187 -7.10 -27.13 -0.66
CA PHE A 187 -5.99 -27.59 -1.48
C PHE A 187 -5.53 -29.00 -1.08
N ILE A 188 -5.48 -29.31 0.22
CA ILE A 188 -5.19 -30.67 0.69
C ILE A 188 -6.36 -31.61 0.43
N LYS A 189 -7.60 -31.17 0.63
CA LYS A 189 -8.80 -31.98 0.38
C LYS A 189 -8.95 -32.34 -1.10
N MET A 190 -8.63 -31.47 -2.05
CA MET A 190 -8.70 -31.82 -3.48
C MET A 190 -7.69 -32.91 -3.88
N ALA A 191 -6.57 -33.00 -3.16
CA ALA A 191 -5.55 -34.04 -3.37
C ALA A 191 -5.95 -35.38 -2.73
N ARG A 192 -6.61 -35.36 -1.57
CA ARG A 192 -6.93 -36.57 -0.77
C ARG A 192 -8.29 -37.16 -1.06
N GLU A 193 -9.30 -36.32 -1.24
CA GLU A 193 -10.69 -36.74 -1.36
C GLU A 193 -11.06 -36.94 -2.82
N ARG A 194 -11.94 -37.91 -3.12
CA ARG A 194 -12.45 -38.13 -4.49
C ARG A 194 -13.61 -37.17 -4.85
N ARG A 195 -13.54 -35.92 -4.41
CA ARG A 195 -14.59 -34.90 -4.62
C ARG A 195 -14.06 -33.73 -5.45
N ASP A 196 -14.58 -33.56 -6.67
CA ASP A 196 -14.07 -32.54 -7.59
C ASP A 196 -14.43 -31.11 -7.18
N ARG A 197 -15.45 -30.93 -6.34
CA ARG A 197 -15.85 -29.62 -5.78
C ARG A 197 -14.76 -28.97 -4.93
N ASN A 198 -13.86 -29.76 -4.33
CA ASN A 198 -12.76 -29.22 -3.53
C ASN A 198 -11.78 -28.38 -4.37
N ALA A 199 -11.58 -28.75 -5.65
CA ALA A 199 -10.76 -27.98 -6.58
C ALA A 199 -11.38 -26.62 -6.90
N LEU A 200 -12.72 -26.59 -7.07
CA LEU A 200 -13.46 -25.35 -7.26
C LEU A 200 -13.37 -24.45 -6.03
N TYR A 201 -13.56 -25.00 -4.82
CA TYR A 201 -13.42 -24.23 -3.57
C TYR A 201 -12.00 -23.68 -3.39
N ALA A 202 -10.96 -24.47 -3.68
CA ALA A 202 -9.59 -24.00 -3.66
C ALA A 202 -9.37 -22.84 -4.66
N GLY A 203 -9.90 -22.94 -5.89
CA GLY A 203 -9.82 -21.87 -6.88
C GLY A 203 -10.54 -20.58 -6.46
N ILE A 204 -11.75 -20.70 -5.89
CA ILE A 204 -12.50 -19.58 -5.32
C ILE A 204 -11.72 -18.93 -4.18
N LEU A 205 -11.13 -19.72 -3.28
CA LEU A 205 -10.36 -19.19 -2.15
C LEU A 205 -9.07 -18.50 -2.58
N ILE A 206 -8.40 -18.96 -3.65
CA ILE A 206 -7.28 -18.20 -4.25
C ILE A 206 -7.77 -16.84 -4.74
N ALA A 207 -8.92 -16.78 -5.41
CA ALA A 207 -9.47 -15.52 -5.90
C ALA A 207 -9.93 -14.60 -4.77
N LEU A 208 -10.54 -15.13 -3.71
CA LEU A 208 -10.90 -14.36 -2.51
C LEU A 208 -9.67 -13.87 -1.76
N ASN A 209 -8.61 -14.70 -1.64
CA ASN A 209 -7.31 -14.26 -1.12
C ASN A 209 -6.74 -13.13 -1.98
N ALA A 210 -6.82 -13.24 -3.30
CA ALA A 210 -6.44 -12.14 -4.19
C ALA A 210 -7.24 -10.88 -3.86
N MET A 211 -8.57 -10.97 -3.74
CA MET A 211 -9.47 -9.86 -3.37
C MET A 211 -9.23 -9.28 -1.96
N LEU A 212 -8.42 -9.91 -1.12
CA LEU A 212 -7.96 -9.30 0.12
C LEU A 212 -6.70 -8.47 -0.15
N ASP A 213 -5.70 -9.11 -0.76
CA ASP A 213 -4.53 -8.42 -1.30
C ASP A 213 -3.76 -9.34 -2.27
N LEU A 214 -3.05 -8.76 -3.24
CA LEU A 214 -2.16 -9.50 -4.16
C LEU A 214 -1.06 -10.28 -3.43
N HIS A 215 -0.68 -9.89 -2.21
CA HIS A 215 0.23 -10.66 -1.36
C HIS A 215 -0.36 -12.02 -0.98
N PHE A 216 -1.67 -12.12 -0.71
CA PHE A 216 -2.30 -13.40 -0.37
C PHE A 216 -2.53 -14.29 -1.59
N LEU A 217 -2.67 -13.71 -2.78
CA LEU A 217 -2.53 -14.44 -4.05
C LEU A 217 -1.12 -15.05 -4.18
N LEU A 218 -0.08 -14.24 -3.92
CA LEU A 218 1.30 -14.71 -3.94
C LEU A 218 1.54 -15.82 -2.93
N LEU A 219 1.10 -15.67 -1.68
CA LEU A 219 1.25 -16.67 -0.63
C LEU A 219 0.52 -17.98 -0.98
N SER A 220 -0.69 -17.88 -1.55
CA SER A 220 -1.41 -19.06 -2.05
C SER A 220 -0.62 -19.78 -3.16
N GLY A 221 -0.06 -19.02 -4.11
CA GLY A 221 0.83 -19.55 -5.14
C GLY A 221 2.10 -20.19 -4.58
N MET A 222 2.69 -19.62 -3.52
CA MET A 222 3.86 -20.17 -2.84
C MET A 222 3.56 -21.48 -2.11
N ILE A 223 2.38 -21.63 -1.50
CA ILE A 223 1.94 -22.92 -0.92
C ILE A 223 1.86 -23.99 -2.02
N VAL A 224 1.28 -23.63 -3.17
CA VAL A 224 1.21 -24.53 -4.34
C VAL A 224 2.61 -24.88 -4.84
N ALA A 225 3.49 -23.89 -4.99
CA ALA A 225 4.87 -24.10 -5.45
C ALA A 225 5.65 -25.01 -4.48
N ALA A 226 5.58 -24.74 -3.18
CA ALA A 226 6.20 -25.58 -2.14
C ALA A 226 5.66 -27.02 -2.19
N PHE A 227 4.36 -27.20 -2.39
CA PHE A 227 3.76 -28.53 -2.52
C PHE A 227 4.25 -29.26 -3.78
N LEU A 228 4.32 -28.59 -4.92
CA LEU A 228 4.83 -29.19 -6.16
C LEU A 228 6.31 -29.57 -6.02
N LEU A 229 7.14 -28.68 -5.47
CA LEU A 229 8.55 -28.93 -5.19
C LEU A 229 8.72 -30.15 -4.27
N TYR A 230 8.03 -30.16 -3.13
CA TYR A 230 8.06 -31.29 -2.20
C TYR A 230 7.63 -32.61 -2.88
N SER A 231 6.56 -32.56 -3.66
CA SER A 231 5.97 -33.75 -4.26
C SER A 231 6.84 -34.31 -5.40
N VAL A 232 7.63 -33.49 -6.10
CA VAL A 232 8.60 -33.97 -7.10
C VAL A 232 9.67 -34.87 -6.48
N PHE A 233 10.04 -34.65 -5.21
CA PHE A 233 11.00 -35.49 -4.51
C PHE A 233 10.35 -36.64 -3.75
N ALA A 234 9.17 -36.40 -3.15
CA ALA A 234 8.53 -37.36 -2.27
C ALA A 234 7.50 -38.29 -2.95
N GLN A 235 6.86 -37.86 -4.06
CA GLN A 235 5.67 -38.51 -4.62
C GLN A 235 5.49 -38.33 -6.15
N LYS A 236 6.54 -38.55 -6.95
CA LYS A 236 6.52 -38.33 -8.42
C LYS A 236 5.30 -38.92 -9.15
N SER A 237 4.90 -40.14 -8.81
CA SER A 237 3.80 -40.85 -9.49
C SER A 237 2.40 -40.31 -9.17
N ALA A 238 2.22 -39.60 -8.05
CA ALA A 238 0.92 -39.09 -7.64
C ALA A 238 0.52 -37.80 -8.39
N ILE A 239 1.49 -36.91 -8.68
CA ILE A 239 1.24 -35.62 -9.35
C ILE A 239 0.93 -35.80 -10.83
N LEU A 240 1.52 -36.81 -11.47
CA LEU A 240 1.31 -37.12 -12.90
C LEU A 240 -0.03 -37.84 -13.17
N ASN A 241 -0.87 -38.00 -12.15
CA ASN A 241 -2.20 -38.58 -12.32
C ASN A 241 -3.12 -37.61 -13.07
N LYS A 242 -3.75 -38.08 -14.16
CA LYS A 242 -4.68 -37.30 -14.99
C LYS A 242 -5.78 -36.61 -14.17
N THR A 243 -6.35 -37.28 -13.18
CA THR A 243 -7.40 -36.72 -12.32
C THR A 243 -6.87 -35.58 -11.46
N TYR A 244 -5.65 -35.70 -10.94
CA TYR A 244 -5.01 -34.64 -10.17
C TYR A 244 -4.73 -33.41 -11.05
N LEU A 245 -4.23 -33.62 -12.27
CA LEU A 245 -3.99 -32.55 -13.24
C LEU A 245 -5.28 -31.82 -13.64
N ILE A 246 -6.39 -32.54 -13.86
CA ILE A 246 -7.68 -31.91 -14.16
C ILE A 246 -8.14 -31.04 -12.99
N ARG A 247 -8.04 -31.55 -11.76
CA ARG A 247 -8.40 -30.78 -10.56
C ARG A 247 -7.52 -29.55 -10.37
N PHE A 248 -6.23 -29.68 -10.61
CA PHE A 248 -5.30 -28.56 -10.60
C PHE A 248 -5.68 -27.52 -11.66
N PHE A 249 -6.01 -27.94 -12.88
CA PHE A 249 -6.47 -27.05 -13.94
C PHE A 249 -7.78 -26.34 -13.57
N VAL A 250 -8.76 -27.04 -12.99
CA VAL A 250 -10.02 -26.44 -12.52
C VAL A 250 -9.77 -25.38 -11.44
N MET A 251 -8.86 -25.66 -10.50
CA MET A 251 -8.46 -24.69 -9.46
C MET A 251 -7.86 -23.43 -10.09
N ILE A 252 -6.91 -23.59 -11.02
CA ILE A 252 -6.25 -22.46 -11.70
C ILE A 252 -7.24 -21.68 -12.58
N LEU A 253 -8.13 -22.37 -13.30
CA LEU A 253 -9.15 -21.73 -14.13
C LEU A 253 -10.14 -20.92 -13.27
N GLY A 254 -10.60 -21.48 -12.14
CA GLY A 254 -11.46 -20.78 -11.19
C GLY A 254 -10.79 -19.55 -10.58
N ALA A 255 -9.51 -19.67 -10.22
CA ALA A 255 -8.72 -18.55 -9.73
C ALA A 255 -8.50 -17.47 -10.81
N GLY A 256 -8.17 -17.88 -12.05
CA GLY A 256 -7.87 -16.99 -13.16
C GLY A 256 -9.08 -16.18 -13.64
N LEU A 257 -10.27 -16.80 -13.72
CA LEU A 257 -11.48 -16.11 -14.18
C LEU A 257 -11.91 -15.01 -13.20
N ILE A 258 -11.96 -15.33 -11.90
CA ILE A 258 -12.35 -14.36 -10.86
C ILE A 258 -11.24 -13.33 -10.66
N GLY A 259 -9.98 -13.78 -10.60
CA GLY A 259 -8.81 -12.92 -10.45
C GLY A 259 -8.67 -11.90 -11.58
N PHE A 260 -8.93 -12.30 -12.83
CA PHE A 260 -8.89 -11.39 -13.99
C PHE A 260 -9.96 -10.30 -13.90
N VAL A 261 -11.18 -10.65 -13.49
CA VAL A 261 -12.28 -9.67 -13.35
C VAL A 261 -11.96 -8.65 -12.23
N VAL A 262 -11.45 -9.12 -11.10
CA VAL A 262 -11.13 -8.25 -9.95
C VAL A 262 -9.91 -7.37 -10.22
N TYR A 263 -8.86 -7.95 -10.80
CA TYR A 263 -7.57 -7.26 -11.01
C TYR A 263 -7.39 -6.73 -12.42
N TYR A 264 -8.46 -6.62 -13.21
CA TYR A 264 -8.40 -6.09 -14.57
C TYR A 264 -7.68 -4.73 -14.61
N GLN A 265 -7.88 -3.86 -13.61
CA GLN A 265 -7.23 -2.56 -13.51
C GLN A 265 -5.70 -2.66 -13.38
N THR A 266 -5.21 -3.61 -12.59
CA THR A 266 -3.78 -3.86 -12.42
C THR A 266 -3.21 -4.50 -13.66
N PHE A 267 -3.92 -5.44 -14.29
CA PHE A 267 -3.53 -5.99 -15.59
C PHE A 267 -3.50 -4.90 -16.68
N TYR A 268 -4.48 -4.02 -16.70
CA TYR A 268 -4.54 -2.89 -17.61
C TYR A 268 -3.36 -1.96 -17.38
N GLY A 269 -3.04 -1.62 -16.13
CA GLY A 269 -1.86 -0.83 -15.79
C GLY A 269 -0.55 -1.52 -16.19
N LEU A 270 -0.41 -2.82 -15.97
CA LEU A 270 0.80 -3.56 -16.37
C LEU A 270 1.01 -3.59 -17.88
N VAL A 271 -0.07 -3.66 -18.66
CA VAL A 271 0.00 -3.79 -20.13
C VAL A 271 0.02 -2.43 -20.83
N PHE A 272 -0.76 -1.45 -20.34
CA PHE A 272 -1.06 -0.21 -21.04
C PHE A 272 -0.63 1.06 -20.29
N ALA A 273 -0.21 1.00 -19.02
CA ALA A 273 0.28 2.21 -18.37
C ALA A 273 1.59 2.69 -19.04
N PRO A 274 1.83 4.01 -19.08
CA PRO A 274 3.09 4.57 -19.53
C PRO A 274 4.27 3.83 -18.90
N SER A 275 5.30 3.53 -19.71
CA SER A 275 6.45 2.71 -19.30
C SER A 275 7.10 3.13 -17.97
N PRO A 276 7.16 4.41 -17.55
CA PRO A 276 7.71 4.76 -16.23
C PRO A 276 6.85 4.26 -15.07
N LEU A 277 5.52 4.18 -15.21
CA LEU A 277 4.62 3.73 -14.14
C LEU A 277 4.70 2.21 -13.94
N GLY A 278 4.66 1.45 -15.04
CA GLY A 278 4.89 0.00 -14.99
C GLY A 278 6.32 -0.34 -14.57
N ALA A 279 7.32 0.40 -15.06
CA ALA A 279 8.71 0.20 -14.70
C ALA A 279 9.01 0.56 -13.24
N THR A 280 8.51 1.68 -12.70
CA THR A 280 8.70 2.06 -11.28
C THR A 280 8.00 1.09 -10.31
N ALA A 281 6.84 0.56 -10.69
CA ALA A 281 6.17 -0.50 -9.94
C ALA A 281 6.99 -1.81 -9.93
N ALA A 282 7.71 -2.11 -11.02
CA ALA A 282 8.51 -3.32 -11.20
C ALA A 282 10.03 -3.18 -10.93
N SER A 283 10.56 -1.97 -10.69
CA SER A 283 12.02 -1.71 -10.64
C SER A 283 12.60 -1.54 -9.24
N THR A 284 11.78 -1.47 -8.19
CA THR A 284 12.35 -1.36 -6.83
C THR A 284 12.70 -2.73 -6.27
N LEU A 285 13.98 -3.06 -6.27
CA LEU A 285 14.49 -4.28 -5.61
C LEU A 285 14.14 -4.29 -4.12
N ALA A 286 14.05 -5.49 -3.53
CA ALA A 286 13.90 -5.61 -2.09
C ALA A 286 15.10 -4.98 -1.36
N HIS A 287 14.84 -4.32 -0.24
CA HIS A 287 15.87 -3.70 0.59
C HIS A 287 16.02 -4.46 1.92
N PRO A 288 17.23 -4.60 2.49
CA PRO A 288 17.45 -5.27 3.77
C PRO A 288 16.49 -4.81 4.90
N HIS A 289 16.24 -3.51 5.05
CA HIS A 289 15.28 -2.96 6.02
C HIS A 289 13.85 -3.57 5.97
N ARG A 290 13.47 -4.24 4.87
CA ARG A 290 12.19 -4.94 4.70
C ARG A 290 12.29 -6.46 4.88
N SER A 291 13.35 -6.92 5.52
CA SER A 291 13.59 -8.33 5.82
C SER A 291 13.88 -8.46 7.32
N PRO A 292 13.53 -9.60 7.92
CA PRO A 292 13.77 -9.83 9.34
C PRO A 292 15.26 -10.11 9.59
N ASP A 293 15.73 -9.65 10.74
CA ASP A 293 16.95 -10.16 11.35
C ASP A 293 16.71 -11.59 11.85
N LEU A 294 17.71 -12.47 11.77
CA LEU A 294 17.61 -13.84 12.26
C LEU A 294 17.16 -13.90 13.74
N LEU A 295 17.58 -12.94 14.56
CA LEU A 295 17.19 -12.88 15.96
C LEU A 295 15.71 -12.53 16.16
N GLN A 296 15.07 -11.83 15.21
CA GLN A 296 13.64 -11.45 15.33
C GLN A 296 12.71 -12.67 15.36
N PHE A 297 13.12 -13.81 14.80
CA PHE A 297 12.36 -15.06 14.91
C PHE A 297 12.33 -15.65 16.32
N LEU A 298 13.27 -15.23 17.18
CA LEU A 298 13.46 -15.76 18.54
C LEU A 298 13.21 -14.73 19.63
N LEU A 299 13.04 -13.45 19.30
CA LEU A 299 12.88 -12.38 20.29
C LEU A 299 11.46 -11.80 20.26
N PRO A 300 10.72 -11.87 21.39
CA PRO A 300 9.45 -11.16 21.55
C PRO A 300 9.61 -9.66 21.33
N ALA A 301 8.55 -9.04 20.81
CA ALA A 301 8.51 -7.61 20.53
C ALA A 301 8.82 -6.77 21.79
N PRO A 302 9.44 -5.58 21.65
CA PRO A 302 9.73 -4.69 22.78
C PRO A 302 8.49 -4.27 23.57
N GLU A 303 7.32 -4.29 22.93
CA GLU A 303 6.01 -3.99 23.53
C GLU A 303 5.45 -5.15 24.38
N ASN A 304 6.14 -6.30 24.44
CA ASN A 304 5.70 -7.41 25.27
C ASN A 304 5.91 -7.10 26.77
N PRO A 305 4.89 -7.24 27.63
CA PRO A 305 4.99 -6.84 29.03
C PRO A 305 5.95 -7.70 29.88
N PHE A 306 6.24 -8.93 29.46
CA PHE A 306 7.08 -9.86 30.22
C PHE A 306 8.53 -9.86 29.73
N PHE A 307 8.71 -9.85 28.40
CA PHE A 307 10.01 -10.02 27.75
C PHE A 307 10.60 -8.71 27.20
N GLY A 308 9.77 -7.69 26.95
CA GLY A 308 10.15 -6.47 26.23
C GLY A 308 11.35 -5.74 26.83
N ARG A 309 11.45 -5.65 28.16
CA ARG A 309 12.60 -5.03 28.84
C ARG A 309 13.95 -5.69 28.54
N TYR A 310 13.94 -6.97 28.20
CA TYR A 310 15.14 -7.75 27.89
C TYR A 310 15.47 -7.72 26.40
N THR A 311 14.47 -7.53 25.55
CA THR A 311 14.64 -7.54 24.09
C THR A 311 14.78 -6.15 23.49
N ALA A 312 14.32 -5.09 24.17
CA ALA A 312 14.29 -3.71 23.67
C ALA A 312 15.65 -3.20 23.18
N ALA A 313 16.74 -3.45 23.93
CA ALA A 313 18.08 -3.01 23.55
C ALA A 313 18.56 -3.69 22.26
N THR A 314 18.28 -4.98 22.09
CA THR A 314 18.60 -5.72 20.86
C THR A 314 17.73 -5.26 19.69
N PHE A 315 16.44 -5.05 19.93
CA PHE A 315 15.51 -4.55 18.91
C PHE A 315 15.87 -3.15 18.41
N ALA A 316 16.37 -2.27 19.29
CA ALA A 316 16.82 -0.93 18.91
C ALA A 316 18.03 -0.95 17.95
N ASN A 317 18.79 -2.04 17.92
CA ASN A 317 19.92 -2.22 17.00
C ASN A 317 19.48 -2.80 15.65
N PHE A 318 18.25 -3.30 15.51
CA PHE A 318 17.79 -3.82 14.23
C PHE A 318 17.60 -2.70 13.21
N ILE A 319 18.09 -2.95 12.01
CA ILE A 319 17.89 -2.06 10.88
C ILE A 319 16.51 -2.25 10.22
N SER A 320 15.81 -3.35 10.51
CA SER A 320 14.50 -3.65 9.94
C SER A 320 13.47 -2.61 10.36
N PHE A 321 12.45 -2.39 9.52
CA PHE A 321 11.35 -1.51 9.90
C PHE A 321 10.58 -2.02 11.14
N PRO A 322 9.95 -1.13 11.92
CA PRO A 322 9.18 -1.52 13.10
C PRO A 322 8.05 -2.54 12.83
N GLN A 323 7.47 -2.54 11.63
CA GLN A 323 6.41 -3.49 11.24
C GLN A 323 6.93 -4.92 11.07
N VAL A 324 8.24 -5.13 10.97
CA VAL A 324 8.85 -6.45 10.89
C VAL A 324 8.81 -7.10 12.27
N ARG A 325 7.87 -8.04 12.45
CA ARG A 325 7.65 -8.82 13.66
C ARG A 325 7.52 -10.29 13.27
N THR A 326 8.58 -11.08 13.39
CA THR A 326 8.59 -12.48 12.92
C THR A 326 8.79 -13.51 14.04
N TYR A 327 8.58 -13.10 15.30
CA TYR A 327 8.77 -13.96 16.46
C TYR A 327 7.88 -15.20 16.39
N ILE A 328 8.48 -16.39 16.53
CA ILE A 328 7.78 -17.67 16.36
C ILE A 328 7.00 -18.08 17.62
N GLY A 329 7.45 -17.64 18.80
CA GLY A 329 6.96 -18.13 20.10
C GLY A 329 7.74 -19.36 20.57
N TYR A 330 8.26 -19.31 21.79
CA TYR A 330 9.00 -20.43 22.37
C TYR A 330 8.10 -21.64 22.58
N THR A 331 6.86 -21.41 23.03
CA THR A 331 5.88 -22.48 23.22
C THR A 331 5.52 -23.14 21.89
N ALA A 332 5.24 -22.34 20.85
CA ALA A 332 4.92 -22.86 19.51
C ALA A 332 6.11 -23.59 18.87
N LEU A 333 7.33 -23.06 19.02
CA LEU A 333 8.55 -23.67 18.51
C LEU A 333 8.83 -25.03 19.17
N ALA A 334 8.77 -25.10 20.51
CA ALA A 334 9.00 -26.34 21.26
C ALA A 334 7.99 -27.43 20.89
N LEU A 335 6.70 -27.06 20.78
CA LEU A 335 5.65 -27.98 20.34
C LEU A 335 5.81 -28.39 18.88
N SER A 336 6.26 -27.50 18.00
CA SER A 336 6.54 -27.84 16.60
C SER A 336 7.65 -28.87 16.47
N VAL A 337 8.76 -28.68 17.20
CA VAL A 337 9.86 -29.65 17.26
C VAL A 337 9.37 -30.99 17.81
N GLY A 338 8.59 -30.97 18.90
CA GLY A 338 7.97 -32.18 19.45
C GLY A 338 7.02 -32.88 18.48
N GLY A 339 6.22 -32.11 17.73
CA GLY A 339 5.31 -32.59 16.69
C GLY A 339 6.05 -33.29 15.55
N VAL A 340 7.12 -32.67 15.06
CA VAL A 340 8.01 -33.26 14.05
C VAL A 340 8.67 -34.53 14.57
N ALA A 341 9.26 -34.50 15.76
CA ALA A 341 9.97 -35.64 16.33
C ALA A 341 9.05 -36.87 16.52
N THR A 342 7.82 -36.66 17.00
CA THR A 342 6.85 -37.73 17.27
C THR A 342 6.14 -38.25 16.02
N ASN A 343 6.02 -37.44 14.97
CA ASN A 343 5.28 -37.77 13.76
C ASN A 343 6.14 -37.76 12.49
N ARG A 344 7.46 -37.93 12.62
CA ARG A 344 8.43 -37.85 11.50
C ARG A 344 8.18 -38.82 10.34
N SER A 345 7.38 -39.87 10.53
CA SER A 345 6.98 -40.80 9.48
C SER A 345 5.78 -40.31 8.65
N ARG A 346 5.04 -39.31 9.13
CA ARG A 346 3.88 -38.75 8.42
C ARG A 346 4.35 -37.74 7.38
N ARG A 347 4.01 -37.99 6.13
CA ARG A 347 4.40 -37.13 5.00
C ARG A 347 3.86 -35.71 5.14
N GLU A 348 2.70 -35.57 5.78
CA GLU A 348 2.09 -34.28 6.11
C GLU A 348 3.01 -33.42 6.97
N VAL A 349 3.54 -34.02 8.04
CA VAL A 349 4.41 -33.32 8.99
C VAL A 349 5.70 -32.89 8.32
N ILE A 350 6.25 -33.73 7.43
CA ILE A 350 7.41 -33.38 6.62
C ILE A 350 7.08 -32.21 5.68
N PHE A 351 5.93 -32.24 5.00
CA PHE A 351 5.52 -31.14 4.12
C PHE A 351 5.36 -29.83 4.87
N TRP A 352 4.69 -29.82 6.03
CA TRP A 352 4.51 -28.60 6.82
C TRP A 352 5.83 -28.08 7.41
N GLY A 353 6.75 -28.98 7.78
CA GLY A 353 8.13 -28.61 8.12
C GLY A 353 8.88 -28.00 6.94
N PHE A 354 8.75 -28.58 5.75
CA PHE A 354 9.31 -28.03 4.52
C PHE A 354 8.70 -26.65 4.19
N LEU A 355 7.39 -26.47 4.32
CA LEU A 355 6.72 -25.19 4.06
C LEU A 355 7.21 -24.10 5.02
N ALA A 356 7.36 -24.42 6.31
CA ALA A 356 7.90 -23.48 7.29
C ALA A 356 9.34 -23.08 6.95
N LEU A 357 10.20 -24.04 6.60
CA LEU A 357 11.59 -23.77 6.22
C LEU A 357 11.69 -23.02 4.88
N PHE A 358 10.82 -23.34 3.92
CA PHE A 358 10.72 -22.67 2.63
C PHE A 358 10.31 -21.20 2.81
N GLY A 359 9.26 -20.95 3.60
CA GLY A 359 8.82 -19.62 3.96
C GLY A 359 9.91 -18.83 4.69
N PHE A 360 10.57 -19.46 5.67
CA PHE A 360 11.65 -18.86 6.44
C PHE A 360 12.80 -18.43 5.53
N ALA A 361 13.29 -19.33 4.68
CA ALA A 361 14.40 -19.05 3.77
C ALA A 361 14.09 -17.88 2.83
N ILE A 362 12.87 -17.78 2.31
CA ILE A 362 12.47 -16.69 1.42
C ILE A 362 12.25 -15.39 2.20
N ALA A 363 11.67 -15.46 3.41
CA ALA A 363 11.39 -14.30 4.25
C ALA A 363 12.66 -13.55 4.69
N LEU A 364 13.83 -14.23 4.78
CA LEU A 364 15.13 -13.59 5.04
C LEU A 364 15.51 -12.51 4.02
N GLY A 365 14.85 -12.48 2.86
CA GLY A 365 14.99 -11.42 1.88
C GLY A 365 16.29 -11.49 1.09
N PRO A 366 16.72 -10.37 0.47
CA PRO A 366 17.84 -10.38 -0.47
C PRO A 366 19.21 -10.53 0.22
N GLN A 367 19.34 -10.03 1.45
CA GLN A 367 20.56 -10.15 2.26
C GLN A 367 20.19 -10.57 3.68
N ILE A 368 20.87 -11.60 4.18
CA ILE A 368 20.64 -12.12 5.52
C ILE A 368 21.17 -11.12 6.55
N GLN A 369 20.38 -10.87 7.58
CA GLN A 369 20.71 -9.97 8.69
C GLN A 369 20.85 -10.74 10.00
N ALA A 370 21.81 -10.34 10.82
CA ALA A 370 22.02 -10.93 12.15
C ALA A 370 22.50 -9.87 13.14
N GLY A 371 21.81 -9.72 14.27
CA GLY A 371 22.22 -8.83 15.34
C GLY A 371 22.24 -7.33 14.97
N GLY A 372 21.48 -6.92 13.96
CA GLY A 372 21.46 -5.54 13.46
C GLY A 372 22.45 -5.26 12.32
N GLU A 373 23.22 -6.26 11.88
CA GLU A 373 24.17 -6.11 10.77
C GLU A 373 23.69 -6.85 9.52
N VAL A 374 23.88 -6.23 8.34
CA VAL A 374 23.70 -6.89 7.04
C VAL A 374 24.92 -7.76 6.77
N THR A 375 24.72 -9.07 6.62
CA THR A 375 25.81 -10.00 6.32
C THR A 375 26.15 -10.00 4.82
N VAL A 376 27.29 -10.59 4.48
CA VAL A 376 27.70 -10.81 3.08
C VAL A 376 26.87 -11.89 2.36
N LEU A 377 26.05 -12.66 3.10
CA LEU A 377 25.28 -13.77 2.55
C LEU A 377 24.02 -13.26 1.86
N GLN A 378 23.89 -13.59 0.57
CA GLN A 378 22.67 -13.34 -0.19
C GLN A 378 21.60 -14.35 0.19
N GLY A 379 20.39 -13.86 0.44
CA GLY A 379 19.24 -14.72 0.64
C GLY A 379 18.61 -15.16 -0.68
N PRO A 380 17.76 -16.21 -0.66
CA PRO A 380 17.09 -16.74 -1.84
C PRO A 380 16.29 -15.72 -2.63
N TRP A 381 15.77 -14.68 -1.97
CA TRP A 381 14.95 -13.65 -2.60
C TRP A 381 15.67 -12.94 -3.76
N THR A 382 16.97 -12.68 -3.63
CA THR A 382 17.79 -12.04 -4.67
C THR A 382 17.71 -12.79 -5.99
N TYR A 383 17.71 -14.12 -5.95
CA TYR A 383 17.59 -14.94 -7.16
C TYR A 383 16.15 -14.99 -7.66
N ILE A 384 15.16 -15.00 -6.78
CA ILE A 384 13.74 -15.02 -7.15
C ILE A 384 13.37 -13.74 -7.92
N GLU A 385 13.72 -12.57 -7.38
CA GLU A 385 13.42 -11.27 -8.02
C GLU A 385 14.26 -11.01 -9.28
N TYR A 386 15.41 -11.67 -9.40
CA TYR A 386 16.23 -11.65 -10.60
C TYR A 386 15.65 -12.52 -11.72
N LEU A 387 15.31 -13.79 -11.42
CA LEU A 387 14.84 -14.78 -12.39
C LEU A 387 13.40 -14.52 -12.84
N VAL A 388 12.56 -14.01 -11.95
CA VAL A 388 11.15 -13.78 -12.23
C VAL A 388 10.80 -12.33 -11.85
N PRO A 389 10.93 -11.37 -12.79
CA PRO A 389 10.83 -9.94 -12.51
C PRO A 389 9.53 -9.48 -11.83
N ILE A 390 8.43 -10.22 -11.98
CA ILE A 390 7.15 -9.90 -11.31
C ILE A 390 7.29 -9.87 -9.77
N PHE A 391 8.24 -10.63 -9.21
CA PHE A 391 8.49 -10.64 -7.77
C PHE A 391 9.09 -9.32 -7.24
N ARG A 392 9.65 -8.47 -8.12
CA ARG A 392 10.13 -7.13 -7.74
C ARG A 392 8.99 -6.22 -7.27
N ALA A 393 7.76 -6.47 -7.71
CA ALA A 393 6.58 -5.78 -7.19
C ALA A 393 6.36 -6.09 -5.69
N PHE A 394 6.81 -7.25 -5.22
CA PHE A 394 6.65 -7.75 -3.84
C PHE A 394 7.91 -7.56 -2.99
N ARG A 395 8.50 -6.35 -3.05
CA ARG A 395 9.78 -5.93 -2.42
C ARG A 395 9.85 -5.96 -0.87
N THR A 396 8.93 -6.64 -0.19
CA THR A 396 8.83 -6.77 1.27
C THR A 396 8.82 -8.25 1.68
N PRO A 397 9.97 -8.95 1.61
CA PRO A 397 10.02 -10.41 1.76
C PRO A 397 9.54 -10.91 3.13
N TYR A 398 9.69 -10.12 4.19
CA TYR A 398 9.23 -10.52 5.53
C TYR A 398 7.73 -10.84 5.61
N ARG A 399 6.90 -10.33 4.69
CA ARG A 399 5.46 -10.69 4.60
C ARG A 399 5.24 -12.18 4.30
N ILE A 400 6.26 -12.89 3.84
CA ILE A 400 6.24 -14.34 3.59
C ILE A 400 6.30 -15.14 4.89
N ASP A 401 6.58 -14.49 6.01
CA ASP A 401 6.55 -15.09 7.35
C ASP A 401 5.17 -15.68 7.71
N TYR A 402 4.08 -15.27 7.05
CA TYR A 402 2.79 -15.98 7.15
C TYR A 402 2.87 -17.47 6.78
N LEU A 403 3.78 -17.88 5.88
CA LEU A 403 4.02 -19.29 5.58
C LEU A 403 4.74 -20.02 6.72
N VAL A 404 5.65 -19.32 7.41
CA VAL A 404 6.32 -19.83 8.62
C VAL A 404 5.28 -20.04 9.70
N ALA A 405 4.48 -19.02 9.99
CA ALA A 405 3.38 -19.09 10.97
C ALA A 405 2.40 -20.21 10.64
N LEU A 406 2.00 -20.37 9.37
CA LEU A 406 1.10 -21.44 8.93
C LEU A 406 1.69 -22.84 9.16
N GLY A 407 2.95 -23.06 8.79
CA GLY A 407 3.64 -24.33 9.01
C GLY A 407 3.84 -24.64 10.50
N VAL A 408 4.32 -23.68 11.27
CA VAL A 408 4.51 -23.79 12.73
C VAL A 408 3.18 -24.05 13.45
N ALA A 409 2.09 -23.40 13.05
CA ALA A 409 0.75 -23.65 13.61
C ALA A 409 0.32 -25.11 13.42
N VAL A 410 0.51 -25.68 12.23
CA VAL A 410 0.17 -27.10 11.99
C VAL A 410 1.06 -28.04 12.80
N LEU A 411 2.38 -27.81 12.80
CA LEU A 411 3.34 -28.66 13.49
C LEU A 411 3.16 -28.64 15.01
N SER A 412 2.93 -27.46 15.59
CA SER A 412 2.62 -27.32 17.01
C SER A 412 1.30 -28.00 17.39
N GLY A 413 0.29 -27.97 16.50
CA GLY A 413 -0.93 -28.77 16.62
C GLY A 413 -0.64 -30.28 16.75
N TYR A 414 0.22 -30.83 15.87
CA TYR A 414 0.68 -32.22 16.01
C TYR A 414 1.43 -32.46 17.33
N GLY A 415 2.25 -31.50 17.77
CA GLY A 415 2.94 -31.54 19.05
C GLY A 415 2.00 -31.66 20.25
N ILE A 416 0.97 -30.82 20.30
CA ILE A 416 -0.06 -30.88 21.36
C ILE A 416 -0.84 -32.18 21.28
N ALA A 417 -1.24 -32.63 20.08
CA ALA A 417 -1.95 -33.88 19.93
C ALA A 417 -1.13 -35.07 20.50
N ALA A 418 0.17 -35.11 20.19
CA ALA A 418 1.10 -36.10 20.71
C ALA A 418 1.23 -36.00 22.24
N LEU A 419 1.47 -34.80 22.78
CA LEU A 419 1.59 -34.56 24.22
C LEU A 419 0.33 -35.01 24.98
N LEU A 420 -0.85 -34.56 24.55
CA LEU A 420 -2.11 -34.90 25.20
C LEU A 420 -2.43 -36.39 25.09
N SER A 421 -2.11 -37.05 23.97
CA SER A 421 -2.32 -38.50 23.84
C SER A 421 -1.46 -39.31 24.83
N SER A 422 -0.24 -38.85 25.12
CA SER A 422 0.66 -39.49 26.09
C SER A 422 0.13 -39.42 27.52
N ILE A 423 -0.55 -38.32 27.90
CA ILE A 423 -1.21 -38.16 29.20
C ILE A 423 -2.37 -39.16 29.35
N ARG A 424 -3.18 -39.33 28.29
CA ARG A 424 -4.29 -40.30 28.28
C ARG A 424 -3.79 -41.74 28.40
N GLY A 425 -2.70 -42.08 27.71
CA GLY A 425 -2.09 -43.42 27.76
C GLY A 425 -1.62 -43.84 29.15
N ARG A 426 -1.14 -42.89 29.97
CA ARG A 426 -0.64 -43.13 31.33
C ARG A 426 -1.75 -43.23 32.40
N ALA A 427 -2.95 -42.70 32.14
CA ALA A 427 -3.97 -42.50 33.17
C ALA A 427 -4.88 -43.72 33.46
N GLY A 428 -4.75 -44.83 32.73
CA GLY A 428 -5.46 -46.09 33.01
C GLY A 428 -6.99 -45.91 33.21
N ARG A 429 -7.52 -46.38 34.36
CA ARG A 429 -8.96 -46.27 34.74
C ARG A 429 -9.40 -44.86 35.16
N ARG A 430 -8.49 -43.91 35.40
CA ARG A 430 -8.82 -42.54 35.88
C ARG A 430 -9.11 -41.58 34.72
N ARG A 431 -10.10 -41.90 33.88
CA ARG A 431 -10.44 -41.13 32.68
C ARG A 431 -10.78 -39.66 32.95
N VAL A 432 -11.51 -39.37 34.03
CA VAL A 432 -11.90 -37.99 34.40
C VAL A 432 -10.68 -37.13 34.72
N LEU A 433 -9.76 -37.65 35.56
CA LEU A 433 -8.52 -36.95 35.90
C LEU A 433 -7.66 -36.71 34.65
N ALA A 434 -7.56 -37.69 33.75
CA ALA A 434 -6.82 -37.55 32.49
C ALA A 434 -7.36 -36.40 31.62
N VAL A 435 -8.69 -36.30 31.50
CA VAL A 435 -9.34 -35.23 30.72
C VAL A 435 -9.13 -33.88 31.39
N ALA A 436 -9.28 -33.79 32.71
CA ALA A 436 -9.02 -32.56 33.46
C ALA A 436 -7.55 -32.10 33.31
N THR A 437 -6.59 -33.02 33.39
CA THR A 437 -5.17 -32.72 33.14
C THR A 437 -4.93 -32.28 31.70
N GLN A 438 -5.55 -32.92 30.70
CA GLN A 438 -5.42 -32.51 29.30
C GLN A 438 -5.93 -31.08 29.07
N VAL A 439 -7.11 -30.76 29.63
CA VAL A 439 -7.69 -29.41 29.55
C VAL A 439 -6.78 -28.40 30.24
N GLY A 440 -6.29 -28.71 31.46
CA GLY A 440 -5.39 -27.84 32.20
C GLY A 440 -4.07 -27.59 31.47
N VAL A 441 -3.46 -28.62 30.88
CA VAL A 441 -2.23 -28.49 30.07
C VAL A 441 -2.49 -27.68 28.80
N ALA A 442 -3.58 -27.94 28.07
CA ALA A 442 -3.93 -27.19 26.87
C ALA A 442 -4.21 -25.71 27.18
N ALA A 443 -4.93 -25.43 28.27
CA ALA A 443 -5.20 -24.07 28.74
C ALA A 443 -3.90 -23.36 29.14
N LEU A 444 -3.04 -24.02 29.93
CA LEU A 444 -1.74 -23.46 30.33
C LEU A 444 -0.89 -23.10 29.11
N LEU A 445 -0.71 -24.03 28.17
CA LEU A 445 0.08 -23.78 26.95
C LEU A 445 -0.51 -22.65 26.10
N SER A 446 -1.85 -22.61 25.97
CA SER A 446 -2.55 -21.55 25.23
C SER A 446 -2.35 -20.18 25.88
N THR A 447 -2.46 -20.10 27.21
CA THR A 447 -2.24 -18.86 27.96
C THR A 447 -0.77 -18.41 27.89
N THR A 448 0.19 -19.34 28.00
CA THR A 448 1.62 -19.02 27.85
C THR A 448 1.92 -18.49 26.46
N LEU A 449 1.38 -19.12 25.41
CA LEU A 449 1.55 -18.65 24.03
C LEU A 449 1.00 -17.23 23.85
N ILE A 450 -0.22 -16.97 24.34
CA ILE A 450 -0.79 -15.62 24.24
C ILE A 450 0.05 -14.62 25.01
N ALA A 451 0.58 -14.96 26.19
CA ALA A 451 1.48 -14.09 26.93
C ALA A 451 2.81 -13.82 26.20
N GLU A 452 3.34 -14.79 25.45
CA GLU A 452 4.51 -14.64 24.58
C GLU A 452 4.25 -13.69 23.39
N PHE A 453 3.03 -13.73 22.83
CA PHE A 453 2.66 -12.93 21.65
C PHE A 453 2.08 -11.55 21.98
N LEU A 454 1.63 -11.33 23.21
CA LEU A 454 0.91 -10.14 23.63
C LEU A 454 1.75 -8.85 23.45
N PRO A 455 1.33 -7.90 22.59
CA PRO A 455 1.96 -6.59 22.46
C PRO A 455 1.08 -5.56 23.19
N THR A 456 1.44 -5.18 24.42
CA THR A 456 0.59 -4.31 25.27
C THR A 456 1.36 -3.12 25.86
N PRO A 457 0.85 -1.88 25.75
CA PRO A 457 -0.36 -1.50 25.00
C PRO A 457 -0.12 -1.59 23.50
N TYR A 458 -1.11 -2.09 22.77
CA TYR A 458 -1.08 -2.02 21.32
C TYR A 458 -1.34 -0.57 20.89
N PRO A 459 -0.56 -0.01 19.96
CA PRO A 459 -0.71 1.40 19.63
C PRO A 459 -2.04 1.67 18.89
N MET A 460 -2.59 2.85 19.16
CA MET A 460 -3.80 3.36 18.53
C MET A 460 -3.56 4.80 18.06
N LEU A 461 -4.15 5.16 16.93
CA LEU A 461 -4.20 6.52 16.41
C LEU A 461 -5.52 7.18 16.75
N ASN A 462 -5.46 8.45 17.11
CA ASN A 462 -6.63 9.29 17.29
C ASN A 462 -7.28 9.56 15.93
N THR A 463 -8.57 9.26 15.80
CA THR A 463 -9.33 9.48 14.57
C THR A 463 -10.30 10.66 14.71
N ASN A 464 -10.13 11.52 15.72
CA ASN A 464 -10.93 12.73 15.82
C ASN A 464 -10.53 13.70 14.72
N ILE A 465 -11.45 13.95 13.80
CA ILE A 465 -11.31 14.95 12.75
C ILE A 465 -11.56 16.33 13.36
N ASP A 466 -10.70 17.29 13.05
CA ASP A 466 -10.79 18.63 13.61
C ASP A 466 -12.17 19.29 13.33
N PRO A 467 -12.77 20.01 14.30
CA PRO A 467 -14.08 20.66 14.13
C PRO A 467 -14.17 21.59 12.93
N PHE A 468 -13.07 22.19 12.47
CA PHE A 468 -13.06 23.01 11.27
C PHE A 468 -13.52 22.21 10.03
N TYR A 469 -13.02 20.98 9.85
CA TYR A 469 -13.43 20.13 8.73
C TYR A 469 -14.89 19.73 8.81
N THR A 470 -15.34 19.29 9.99
CA THR A 470 -16.70 18.74 10.17
C THR A 470 -17.79 19.81 10.26
N ARG A 471 -17.49 21.02 10.75
CA ARG A 471 -18.48 22.09 10.96
C ARG A 471 -18.41 23.20 9.92
N VAL A 472 -17.25 23.46 9.34
CA VAL A 472 -17.07 24.53 8.34
C VAL A 472 -16.98 23.94 6.94
N LEU A 473 -15.96 23.11 6.65
CA LEU A 473 -15.74 22.60 5.30
C LEU A 473 -16.87 21.69 4.81
N ALA A 474 -17.34 20.77 5.65
CA ALA A 474 -18.43 19.86 5.30
C ALA A 474 -19.76 20.58 5.00
N ASN A 475 -19.98 21.76 5.58
CA ASN A 475 -21.17 22.59 5.37
C ASN A 475 -20.99 23.65 4.26
N ASP A 476 -19.81 23.74 3.65
CA ASP A 476 -19.53 24.66 2.57
C ASP A 476 -19.90 24.00 1.23
N HIS A 477 -21.06 24.37 0.70
CA HIS A 477 -21.59 23.80 -0.55
C HIS A 477 -20.97 24.39 -1.82
N ALA A 478 -20.05 25.36 -1.72
CA ALA A 478 -19.35 25.87 -2.89
C ALA A 478 -18.49 24.79 -3.57
N ASN A 479 -18.21 24.95 -4.87
CA ASN A 479 -17.24 24.11 -5.56
C ASN A 479 -15.83 24.67 -5.33
N PHE A 480 -15.02 23.97 -4.56
CA PHE A 480 -13.67 24.42 -4.21
C PHE A 480 -12.74 23.24 -3.95
N THR A 481 -11.44 23.55 -3.98
CA THR A 481 -10.32 22.69 -3.66
C THR A 481 -9.69 23.16 -2.35
N VAL A 482 -9.14 22.22 -1.58
CA VAL A 482 -8.36 22.49 -0.36
C VAL A 482 -6.89 22.22 -0.62
N LEU A 483 -6.02 23.13 -0.17
CA LEU A 483 -4.58 22.92 -0.10
C LEU A 483 -4.16 22.66 1.35
N GLU A 484 -3.69 21.45 1.62
CA GLU A 484 -3.13 21.08 2.92
C GLU A 484 -1.62 21.37 2.95
N VAL A 485 -1.14 21.93 4.06
CA VAL A 485 0.27 22.31 4.25
C VAL A 485 0.82 21.61 5.50
N PRO A 486 1.93 20.87 5.42
CA PRO A 486 2.91 20.79 4.33
C PRO A 486 2.42 20.23 2.98
N ALA A 487 2.71 20.96 1.89
CA ALA A 487 2.34 20.59 0.52
C ALA A 487 3.32 19.56 -0.08
N TYR A 488 3.45 18.42 0.61
CA TYR A 488 4.30 17.29 0.22
C TYR A 488 3.47 16.00 0.15
N PRO A 489 3.64 15.15 -0.88
CA PRO A 489 2.97 13.86 -0.97
C PRO A 489 3.48 12.93 0.15
N GLY A 490 2.59 12.48 1.04
CA GLY A 490 2.95 11.54 2.11
C GLY A 490 2.24 11.71 3.46
N ASN A 491 1.39 12.72 3.63
CA ASN A 491 0.59 12.90 4.85
C ASN A 491 -0.82 12.36 4.63
N ASP A 492 -1.04 11.11 4.99
CA ASP A 492 -2.31 10.41 4.79
C ASP A 492 -3.44 10.91 5.67
N VAL A 493 -3.12 11.61 6.76
CA VAL A 493 -4.12 12.29 7.58
C VAL A 493 -4.98 13.26 6.75
N TYR A 494 -4.42 13.87 5.69
CA TYR A 494 -5.17 14.74 4.77
C TYR A 494 -6.24 13.96 4.02
N LEU A 495 -5.88 12.77 3.54
CA LEU A 495 -6.82 11.86 2.88
C LEU A 495 -7.91 11.46 3.87
N TYR A 496 -7.55 11.10 5.10
CA TYR A 496 -8.54 10.80 6.12
C TYR A 496 -9.47 11.97 6.41
N TYR A 497 -8.98 13.20 6.58
CA TYR A 497 -9.85 14.36 6.80
C TYR A 497 -10.75 14.65 5.60
N GLN A 498 -10.30 14.34 4.38
CA GLN A 498 -11.11 14.41 3.16
C GLN A 498 -12.44 13.65 3.27
N THR A 499 -12.44 12.54 4.01
CA THR A 499 -13.64 11.71 4.26
C THR A 499 -14.77 12.44 4.97
N ALA A 500 -14.51 13.57 5.63
CA ALA A 500 -15.54 14.33 6.34
C ALA A 500 -16.24 15.40 5.49
N TYR A 501 -15.56 15.97 4.49
CA TYR A 501 -16.07 17.12 3.74
C TYR A 501 -16.21 16.89 2.24
N HIS A 502 -15.67 15.80 1.70
CA HIS A 502 -15.89 15.34 0.33
C HIS A 502 -15.56 16.36 -0.79
N LYS A 503 -14.52 17.19 -0.61
CA LYS A 503 -14.04 18.12 -1.66
C LYS A 503 -12.66 17.73 -2.18
N PRO A 504 -12.31 18.09 -3.43
CA PRO A 504 -10.99 17.83 -3.99
C PRO A 504 -9.85 18.39 -3.14
N LEU A 505 -8.75 17.64 -3.07
CA LEU A 505 -7.48 18.07 -2.51
C LEU A 505 -6.52 18.43 -3.64
N LEU A 506 -5.83 19.56 -3.48
CA LEU A 506 -4.75 19.96 -4.40
C LEU A 506 -3.56 18.99 -4.28
N ASN A 507 -3.29 18.48 -3.08
CA ASN A 507 -2.26 17.50 -2.80
C ASN A 507 -2.85 16.14 -2.43
N GLY A 508 -2.02 15.21 -1.95
CA GLY A 508 -2.39 13.83 -1.66
C GLY A 508 -1.44 12.85 -2.33
N HIS A 509 -1.61 11.56 -2.06
CA HIS A 509 -0.79 10.54 -2.70
C HIS A 509 -1.50 9.18 -2.75
N ILE A 510 -0.97 8.30 -3.59
CA ILE A 510 -1.31 6.88 -3.71
C ILE A 510 -0.03 6.05 -3.58
N SER A 511 -0.18 4.73 -3.40
CA SER A 511 0.94 3.81 -3.17
C SER A 511 2.04 3.87 -4.26
N ARG A 512 1.67 4.23 -5.49
CA ARG A 512 2.58 4.41 -6.64
C ARG A 512 2.26 5.69 -7.42
N THR A 513 2.37 6.83 -6.74
CA THR A 513 2.06 8.15 -7.34
C THR A 513 3.02 8.45 -8.50
N PRO A 514 2.52 8.69 -9.73
CA PRO A 514 3.36 9.13 -10.84
C PRO A 514 4.05 10.45 -10.52
N ALA A 515 5.34 10.58 -10.82
CA ALA A 515 6.07 11.83 -10.65
C ALA A 515 5.43 12.97 -11.48
N SER A 516 4.87 12.65 -12.65
CA SER A 516 4.18 13.60 -13.51
C SER A 516 2.96 14.24 -12.85
N SER A 517 2.23 13.50 -12.01
CA SER A 517 1.08 14.01 -11.27
C SER A 517 1.47 14.98 -10.15
N LEU A 518 2.76 15.08 -9.81
CA LEU A 518 3.27 15.96 -8.75
C LEU A 518 3.96 17.21 -9.30
N ILE A 519 4.27 17.28 -10.60
CA ILE A 519 5.02 18.39 -11.21
C ILE A 519 4.37 19.72 -10.87
N PHE A 520 3.05 19.82 -11.05
CA PHE A 520 2.33 21.08 -10.88
C PHE A 520 2.45 21.62 -9.45
N LEU A 521 2.47 20.75 -8.43
CA LEU A 521 2.70 21.16 -7.04
C LEU A 521 4.12 21.71 -6.85
N GLU A 522 5.10 21.18 -7.58
CA GLU A 522 6.51 21.56 -7.46
C GLU A 522 6.92 22.73 -8.37
N SER A 523 6.12 23.09 -9.38
CA SER A 523 6.46 24.10 -10.38
C SER A 523 5.50 25.28 -10.45
N THR A 524 4.30 25.17 -9.87
CA THR A 524 3.32 26.26 -9.91
C THR A 524 3.76 27.36 -8.95
N PRO A 525 3.92 28.62 -9.42
CA PRO A 525 4.27 29.74 -8.56
C PRO A 525 3.34 29.83 -7.35
N PHE A 526 3.85 30.28 -6.21
CA PHE A 526 3.14 30.35 -4.93
C PHE A 526 2.84 28.97 -4.29
N ILE A 527 2.29 28.01 -5.03
CA ILE A 527 2.02 26.65 -4.53
C ILE A 527 3.34 25.93 -4.18
N ASP A 528 4.32 26.03 -5.07
CA ASP A 528 5.64 25.40 -4.93
C ASP A 528 6.37 25.84 -3.65
N GLN A 529 6.11 27.05 -3.18
CA GLN A 529 6.71 27.60 -1.97
C GLN A 529 6.27 26.83 -0.72
N PHE A 530 5.02 26.34 -0.66
CA PHE A 530 4.53 25.54 0.47
C PHE A 530 5.16 24.14 0.56
N GLY A 531 5.61 23.57 -0.57
CA GLY A 531 6.23 22.24 -0.61
C GLY A 531 7.76 22.25 -0.46
N GLN A 532 8.43 23.33 -0.86
CA GLN A 532 9.90 23.38 -0.94
C GLN A 532 10.62 23.57 0.39
N TYR A 533 9.95 24.12 1.42
CA TYR A 533 10.55 24.36 2.73
C TYR A 533 10.91 23.07 3.48
N LEU A 534 10.22 21.96 3.20
CA LEU A 534 10.43 20.66 3.85
C LEU A 534 11.68 19.92 3.39
N LYS A 535 12.23 20.27 2.22
CA LYS A 535 13.46 19.65 1.66
C LYS A 535 14.75 20.22 2.27
N GLY A 536 14.66 20.94 3.40
CA GLY A 536 15.81 21.55 4.10
C GLY A 536 16.52 22.67 3.33
N ARG A 537 15.92 23.17 2.24
CA ARG A 537 16.53 24.18 1.36
C ARG A 537 16.35 25.57 1.96
N LYS A 538 17.46 26.32 2.10
CA LYS A 538 17.45 27.70 2.63
C LYS A 538 16.78 28.70 1.69
N THR A 539 16.77 28.42 0.39
CA THR A 539 16.16 29.21 -0.68
C THR A 539 15.32 28.31 -1.58
N VAL A 540 14.19 28.82 -2.07
CA VAL A 540 13.36 28.21 -3.14
C VAL A 540 14.15 28.40 -4.45
N PRO A 541 14.83 27.37 -4.98
CA PRO A 541 15.60 27.53 -6.20
C PRO A 541 14.60 27.67 -7.36
N ARG A 542 14.78 28.66 -8.26
CA ARG A 542 13.95 28.75 -9.48
C ARG A 542 14.06 27.42 -10.24
N ASP A 543 12.91 26.91 -10.66
CA ASP A 543 12.81 25.72 -11.51
C ASP A 543 13.39 26.00 -12.91
N ILE A 544 13.34 25.03 -13.83
CA ILE A 544 13.84 25.18 -15.20
C ILE A 544 13.14 26.30 -15.97
N LEU A 545 11.92 26.68 -15.59
CA LEU A 545 11.19 27.75 -16.24
C LEU A 545 11.67 29.11 -15.70
N ASN A 546 12.40 29.85 -16.54
CA ASN A 546 12.91 31.18 -16.17
C ASN A 546 11.88 32.27 -16.48
N GLN A 547 11.06 32.59 -15.48
CA GLN A 547 10.08 33.67 -15.54
C GLN A 547 10.36 34.75 -14.49
N THR A 548 10.09 36.02 -14.85
CA THR A 548 10.33 37.20 -14.00
C THR A 548 9.13 37.56 -13.12
N ILE A 549 8.22 36.60 -12.89
CA ILE A 549 6.93 36.81 -12.23
C ILE A 549 7.10 36.73 -10.71
N SER A 550 6.47 37.66 -9.98
CA SER A 550 6.38 37.61 -8.52
C SER A 550 5.33 36.60 -8.06
N ASN A 551 5.72 35.63 -7.22
CA ASN A 551 4.84 34.59 -6.68
C ASN A 551 3.62 35.17 -5.94
N ILE A 552 3.82 36.22 -5.14
CA ILE A 552 2.74 36.87 -4.38
C ILE A 552 1.73 37.56 -5.31
N ARG A 553 2.20 38.18 -6.40
CA ARG A 553 1.32 38.93 -7.32
C ARG A 553 0.44 38.01 -8.17
N ILE A 554 0.96 36.85 -8.56
CA ILE A 554 0.22 35.86 -9.37
C ILE A 554 -0.68 34.95 -8.52
N ALA A 555 -0.45 34.87 -7.21
CA ALA A 555 -1.16 33.95 -6.31
C ALA A 555 -2.70 34.01 -6.42
N PRO A 556 -3.38 35.19 -6.43
CA PRO A 556 -4.85 35.23 -6.54
C PRO A 556 -5.39 34.57 -7.81
N TYR A 557 -4.64 34.66 -8.92
CA TYR A 557 -5.03 34.06 -10.20
C TYR A 557 -4.84 32.54 -10.19
N ILE A 558 -3.78 32.05 -9.53
CA ILE A 558 -3.53 30.61 -9.34
C ILE A 558 -4.58 29.99 -8.41
N LEU A 559 -4.91 30.70 -7.32
CA LEU A 559 -5.95 30.28 -6.39
C LEU A 559 -7.30 30.18 -7.08
N ASP A 560 -7.64 31.12 -7.97
CA ASP A 560 -8.88 31.06 -8.74
C ASP A 560 -8.87 29.92 -9.78
N GLU A 561 -7.77 29.76 -10.53
CA GLU A 561 -7.61 28.72 -11.57
C GLU A 561 -7.77 27.30 -11.00
N TYR A 562 -7.21 27.03 -9.83
CA TYR A 562 -7.31 25.73 -9.15
C TYR A 562 -8.47 25.64 -8.16
N HIS A 563 -9.33 26.66 -8.14
CA HIS A 563 -10.48 26.79 -7.25
C HIS A 563 -10.13 26.61 -5.77
N ILE A 564 -8.94 27.03 -5.35
CA ILE A 564 -8.46 26.90 -3.97
C ILE A 564 -9.16 27.93 -3.09
N LYS A 565 -10.03 27.46 -2.19
CA LYS A 565 -10.73 28.33 -1.24
C LYS A 565 -10.09 28.33 0.14
N TYR A 566 -9.51 27.21 0.56
CA TYR A 566 -8.89 27.06 1.87
C TYR A 566 -7.46 26.55 1.75
N ILE A 567 -6.54 27.22 2.44
CA ILE A 567 -5.18 26.74 2.69
C ILE A 567 -5.08 26.43 4.18
N ILE A 568 -4.82 25.19 4.51
CA ILE A 568 -4.82 24.69 5.89
C ILE A 568 -3.40 24.28 6.27
N VAL A 569 -2.86 24.92 7.30
CA VAL A 569 -1.50 24.71 7.79
C VAL A 569 -1.55 23.87 9.05
N HIS A 570 -1.00 22.65 8.98
CA HIS A 570 -0.86 21.73 10.11
C HIS A 570 0.39 22.04 10.90
N LYS A 571 0.21 22.55 12.13
CA LYS A 571 1.28 22.99 13.03
C LYS A 571 2.14 21.83 13.50
N ASP A 572 1.51 20.70 13.76
CA ASP A 572 2.14 19.47 14.27
C ASP A 572 2.97 18.73 13.22
N LEU A 573 2.71 18.99 11.93
CA LEU A 573 3.45 18.40 10.81
C LEU A 573 4.60 19.31 10.32
N LEU A 574 4.74 20.53 10.86
CA LEU A 574 5.78 21.48 10.48
C LEU A 574 6.86 21.64 11.57
N PRO A 575 8.14 21.55 11.20
CA PRO A 575 9.23 22.02 12.05
C PRO A 575 9.07 23.51 12.42
N ASN A 576 9.41 23.87 13.66
CA ASN A 576 9.26 25.25 14.19
C ASN A 576 9.88 26.33 13.30
N ASN A 577 11.02 26.05 12.65
CA ASN A 577 11.72 26.99 11.76
C ASN A 577 11.04 27.19 10.39
N LEU A 578 10.19 26.24 9.96
CA LEU A 578 9.45 26.31 8.71
C LEU A 578 8.06 26.91 8.91
N TYR A 579 7.46 26.63 10.05
CA TYR A 579 6.15 27.13 10.44
C TYR A 579 5.99 28.65 10.21
N THR A 580 6.89 29.47 10.76
CA THR A 580 6.80 30.94 10.61
C THR A 580 6.85 31.37 9.14
N ARG A 581 7.71 30.76 8.31
CA ARG A 581 7.83 31.10 6.89
C ARG A 581 6.56 30.76 6.10
N VAL A 582 5.96 29.61 6.39
CA VAL A 582 4.72 29.16 5.76
C VAL A 582 3.57 30.11 6.11
N VAL A 583 3.47 30.49 7.39
CA VAL A 583 2.44 31.41 7.88
C VAL A 583 2.64 32.81 7.29
N ASP A 584 3.86 33.35 7.31
CA ASP A 584 4.18 34.66 6.74
C ASP A 584 3.85 34.72 5.24
N LEU A 585 4.15 33.64 4.50
CA LEU A 585 3.80 33.54 3.09
C LEU A 585 2.29 33.58 2.89
N ALA A 586 1.53 32.76 3.64
CA ALA A 586 0.08 32.74 3.55
C ALA A 586 -0.51 34.11 3.90
N VAL A 587 -0.02 34.76 4.97
CA VAL A 587 -0.45 36.10 5.39
C VAL A 587 -0.18 37.16 4.33
N SER A 588 0.95 37.06 3.62
CA SER A 588 1.32 38.04 2.59
C SER A 588 0.35 38.09 1.40
N VAL A 589 -0.42 37.03 1.16
CA VAL A 589 -1.41 36.94 0.07
C VAL A 589 -2.85 36.96 0.59
N LEU A 590 -3.14 36.24 1.69
CA LEU A 590 -4.49 35.98 2.18
C LEU A 590 -4.88 36.85 3.38
N GLY A 591 -3.93 37.58 3.97
CA GLY A 591 -4.15 38.36 5.19
C GLY A 591 -4.20 37.49 6.44
N PHE A 592 -4.96 37.92 7.45
CA PHE A 592 -5.03 37.22 8.73
C PHE A 592 -5.72 35.85 8.63
N PRO A 593 -5.35 34.87 9.47
CA PRO A 593 -6.03 33.59 9.54
C PRO A 593 -7.54 33.73 9.72
N TYR A 594 -8.30 32.91 8.98
CA TYR A 594 -9.76 32.78 9.13
C TYR A 594 -10.13 31.98 10.38
N TYR A 595 -9.32 30.97 10.70
CA TYR A 595 -9.48 30.12 11.88
C TYR A 595 -8.12 29.66 12.37
N GLU A 596 -7.97 29.49 13.67
CA GLU A 596 -6.75 28.98 14.29
C GLU A 596 -7.08 28.25 15.59
N ASP A 597 -6.50 27.06 15.77
CA ASP A 597 -6.54 26.33 17.02
C ASP A 597 -5.15 25.76 17.39
N ARG A 598 -5.11 24.70 18.21
CA ARG A 598 -3.87 24.09 18.66
C ARG A 598 -3.13 23.35 17.54
N LEU A 599 -3.84 22.74 16.58
CA LEU A 599 -3.28 21.86 15.56
C LEU A 599 -3.19 22.54 14.19
N ILE A 600 -4.14 23.41 13.85
CA ILE A 600 -4.22 23.99 12.50
C ILE A 600 -4.35 25.52 12.49
N ILE A 601 -3.90 26.12 11.39
CA ILE A 601 -4.25 27.48 10.96
C ILE A 601 -4.92 27.38 9.61
N VAL A 602 -6.04 28.06 9.44
CA VAL A 602 -6.77 28.10 8.18
C VAL A 602 -6.75 29.50 7.63
N PHE A 603 -6.32 29.61 6.37
CA PHE A 603 -6.49 30.79 5.56
C PHE A 603 -7.62 30.56 4.56
N ARG A 604 -8.48 31.55 4.40
CA ARG A 604 -9.61 31.52 3.46
C ARG A 604 -9.34 32.53 2.36
N TYR A 605 -9.43 32.06 1.13
CA TYR A 605 -9.42 32.90 -0.06
C TYR A 605 -10.86 33.18 -0.48
N GLU A 606 -11.17 34.45 -0.69
CA GLU A 606 -12.44 34.88 -1.27
C GLU A 606 -12.14 35.47 -2.65
N SER A 607 -12.57 34.77 -3.69
CA SER A 607 -12.45 35.27 -5.06
C SER A 607 -13.18 36.60 -5.17
N PRO A 608 -12.55 37.63 -5.76
CA PRO A 608 -13.21 38.91 -5.97
C PRO A 608 -14.41 38.75 -6.92
N PRO A 609 -15.38 39.69 -6.92
CA PRO A 609 -16.57 39.62 -7.79
C PRO A 609 -16.25 39.53 -9.28
N THR A 610 -15.08 40.03 -9.68
CA THR A 610 -14.51 39.87 -11.01
C THR A 610 -13.71 38.59 -11.09
N ALA A 611 -14.09 37.68 -12.00
CA ALA A 611 -13.35 36.45 -12.25
C ALA A 611 -11.88 36.76 -12.58
N LEU A 612 -10.97 36.33 -11.70
CA LEU A 612 -9.54 36.29 -11.96
C LEU A 612 -9.26 35.01 -12.76
N SER A 613 -8.37 35.06 -13.73
CA SER A 613 -7.95 33.84 -14.41
C SER A 613 -6.48 33.93 -14.80
N LEU A 614 -5.76 32.81 -14.74
CA LEU A 614 -4.35 32.81 -15.16
C LEU A 614 -4.16 33.29 -16.60
N SER A 615 -5.16 33.08 -17.45
CA SER A 615 -5.21 33.61 -18.81
C SER A 615 -5.31 35.14 -18.91
N ARG A 616 -5.87 35.82 -17.90
CA ARG A 616 -5.99 37.29 -17.85
C ARG A 616 -4.83 37.97 -17.13
N TYR A 617 -4.13 37.26 -16.25
CA TYR A 617 -2.98 37.79 -15.52
C TYR A 617 -1.94 38.50 -16.41
N PRO A 618 -1.50 37.94 -17.56
CA PRO A 618 -0.60 38.62 -18.48
C PRO A 618 -1.03 40.05 -18.81
N HIS A 619 -2.32 40.21 -19.15
CA HIS A 619 -2.92 41.48 -19.47
C HIS A 619 -2.90 42.46 -18.29
N ASP A 620 -3.41 42.02 -17.14
CA ASP A 620 -3.58 42.88 -15.96
C ASP A 620 -2.24 43.27 -15.32
N ALA A 621 -1.24 42.40 -15.45
CA ALA A 621 0.10 42.62 -14.92
C ALA A 621 1.05 43.31 -15.91
N ASN A 622 0.61 43.52 -17.16
CA ASN A 622 1.41 43.97 -18.30
C ASN A 622 2.68 43.10 -18.48
N VAL A 623 2.50 41.79 -18.46
CA VAL A 623 3.55 40.80 -18.73
C VAL A 623 3.17 40.00 -19.97
N SER A 624 4.14 39.68 -20.81
CA SER A 624 3.86 39.06 -22.11
C SER A 624 3.30 37.63 -22.01
N PHE A 625 3.68 36.88 -20.97
CA PHE A 625 3.22 35.50 -20.76
C PHE A 625 3.36 35.01 -19.31
N VAL A 626 2.72 33.88 -19.01
CA VAL A 626 2.93 33.03 -17.82
C VAL A 626 3.11 31.59 -18.28
N GLY A 627 4.13 30.88 -17.81
CA GLY A 627 4.31 29.46 -18.12
C GLY A 627 4.07 28.55 -16.92
N LEU A 628 3.54 27.35 -17.15
CA LEU A 628 3.40 26.28 -16.16
C LEU A 628 3.90 24.96 -16.76
N LEU A 629 4.77 24.27 -16.03
CA LEU A 629 5.19 22.92 -16.42
C LEU A 629 4.03 21.94 -16.23
N ASN A 630 3.79 21.11 -17.24
CA ASN A 630 2.71 20.13 -17.21
C ASN A 630 3.11 18.87 -17.98
N GLY A 631 2.86 17.69 -17.43
CA GLY A 631 3.11 16.41 -18.10
C GLY A 631 4.59 16.08 -18.39
N GLY A 632 5.00 14.84 -18.15
CA GLY A 632 6.27 14.30 -18.65
C GLY A 632 7.57 14.83 -18.04
N TRP A 633 7.52 15.81 -17.13
CA TRP A 633 8.70 16.29 -16.39
C TRP A 633 8.99 15.46 -15.14
N ASN A 634 10.27 15.32 -14.82
CA ASN A 634 10.75 14.70 -13.59
C ASN A 634 11.65 15.68 -12.83
N SER A 635 11.42 15.84 -11.52
CA SER A 635 12.09 16.84 -10.67
C SER A 635 13.54 16.52 -10.26
N TYR A 636 14.12 15.47 -10.85
CA TYR A 636 15.49 15.03 -10.58
C TYR A 636 16.32 15.12 -11.87
N GLY A 637 17.19 16.13 -11.98
CA GLY A 637 18.32 16.16 -12.91
C GLY A 637 19.50 15.36 -12.33
N LEU A 638 20.22 14.61 -13.16
CA LEU A 638 21.26 13.66 -12.72
C LEU A 638 22.54 14.34 -12.20
N ILE A 639 22.67 15.67 -12.29
CA ILE A 639 23.92 16.39 -11.97
C ILE A 639 23.63 17.76 -11.34
N GLY A 640 24.14 17.98 -10.13
CA GLY A 640 24.71 19.27 -9.66
C GLY A 640 23.81 20.48 -9.41
N HIS A 641 22.90 20.89 -10.30
CA HIS A 641 22.09 22.12 -10.19
C HIS A 641 20.80 22.09 -11.04
N HIS A 642 19.83 22.96 -10.69
CA HIS A 642 18.55 23.34 -11.36
C HIS A 642 18.25 22.67 -12.72
N ALA A 643 17.76 21.44 -12.70
CA ALA A 643 17.40 20.75 -13.93
C ALA A 643 16.27 19.75 -13.73
N ARG A 644 15.49 19.53 -14.79
CA ARG A 644 14.46 18.50 -14.87
C ARG A 644 14.75 17.59 -16.06
N SER A 645 14.55 16.29 -15.86
CA SER A 645 14.57 15.34 -16.96
C SER A 645 13.17 15.22 -17.55
N MET A 646 13.08 14.99 -18.87
CA MET A 646 11.82 14.67 -19.53
C MET A 646 11.72 13.17 -19.85
N ASP A 647 10.49 12.65 -19.89
CA ASP A 647 10.15 11.33 -20.40
C ASP A 647 10.31 11.28 -21.95
N ILE A 648 9.49 10.51 -22.67
CA ILE A 648 9.40 10.56 -24.15
C ILE A 648 8.94 11.94 -24.61
N SER A 649 7.98 12.53 -23.89
CA SER A 649 7.48 13.88 -24.15
C SER A 649 7.21 14.60 -22.85
N ALA A 650 7.35 15.94 -22.87
CA ALA A 650 6.97 16.81 -21.76
C ALA A 650 6.35 18.10 -22.28
N ALA A 651 5.42 18.69 -21.52
CA ALA A 651 4.66 19.86 -21.98
C ALA A 651 4.87 21.09 -21.09
N LEU A 652 4.71 22.25 -21.72
CA LEU A 652 4.76 23.55 -21.06
C LEU A 652 3.56 24.34 -21.56
N ASP A 653 2.63 24.64 -20.65
CA ASP A 653 1.46 25.44 -20.95
C ASP A 653 1.84 26.92 -20.78
N ILE A 654 1.60 27.73 -21.80
CA ILE A 654 1.96 29.15 -21.82
C ILE A 654 0.70 29.98 -22.09
N TYR A 655 0.33 30.79 -21.10
CA TYR A 655 -0.71 31.80 -21.23
C TYR A 655 -0.13 33.06 -21.85
N SER A 656 -0.66 33.46 -23.01
CA SER A 656 -0.25 34.69 -23.71
C SER A 656 -1.35 35.75 -23.69
N GLN A 657 -0.95 37.02 -23.57
CA GLN A 657 -1.85 38.17 -23.56
C GLN A 657 -2.47 38.48 -24.92
N SER A 658 -1.72 38.28 -26.00
CA SER A 658 -2.06 38.75 -27.34
C SER A 658 -1.42 37.85 -28.39
N ASN A 659 -1.84 37.97 -29.65
CA ASN A 659 -1.07 37.41 -30.75
C ASN A 659 0.33 38.04 -30.75
N GLN A 660 1.34 37.28 -30.37
CA GLN A 660 2.72 37.75 -30.30
C GLN A 660 3.67 36.64 -30.71
N LEU A 661 4.75 37.04 -31.39
CA LEU A 661 5.84 36.15 -31.75
C LEU A 661 6.76 35.95 -30.54
N PHE A 662 6.96 34.70 -30.17
CA PHE A 662 7.92 34.31 -29.14
C PHE A 662 8.99 33.40 -29.72
N GLN A 663 10.20 33.55 -29.22
CA GLN A 663 11.29 32.60 -29.43
C GLN A 663 11.46 31.77 -28.16
N LEU A 664 11.36 30.45 -28.29
CA LEU A 664 11.70 29.54 -27.21
C LEU A 664 13.22 29.36 -27.17
N LYS A 665 13.82 29.61 -26.01
CA LYS A 665 15.23 29.35 -25.75
C LYS A 665 15.36 28.35 -24.62
N PHE A 666 16.07 27.26 -24.86
CA PHE A 666 16.26 26.25 -23.83
C PHE A 666 17.68 25.70 -23.84
N LYS A 667 18.12 25.25 -22.67
CA LYS A 667 19.41 24.62 -22.46
C LYS A 667 19.16 23.17 -22.04
N ALA A 668 19.58 22.23 -22.89
CA ALA A 668 19.29 20.81 -22.70
C ALA A 668 20.48 19.90 -23.03
N GLU A 669 20.55 18.73 -22.41
CA GLU A 669 21.60 17.72 -22.57
C GLU A 669 20.97 16.34 -22.76
N GLY A 670 21.48 15.54 -23.70
CA GLY A 670 21.04 14.17 -23.90
C GLY A 670 21.61 13.26 -22.82
N LEU A 671 20.78 12.46 -22.15
CA LEU A 671 21.22 11.62 -21.03
C LEU A 671 21.65 10.22 -21.47
N THR A 672 21.02 9.66 -22.50
CA THR A 672 21.22 8.27 -22.93
C THR A 672 21.85 8.12 -24.32
N GLY A 673 22.41 9.21 -24.82
CA GLY A 673 22.95 9.37 -26.16
C GLY A 673 22.61 10.77 -26.69
N ASP A 674 22.93 10.98 -27.96
CA ASP A 674 22.44 12.13 -28.68
C ASP A 674 20.94 11.92 -29.00
N HIS A 675 20.15 12.98 -28.91
CA HIS A 675 18.71 12.93 -29.14
C HIS A 675 18.26 14.05 -30.08
N LEU A 676 17.27 13.76 -30.91
CA LEU A 676 16.52 14.74 -31.67
C LEU A 676 15.26 15.13 -30.89
N VAL A 677 15.17 16.41 -30.53
CA VAL A 677 14.02 16.99 -29.84
C VAL A 677 13.16 17.74 -30.82
N ARG A 678 11.99 17.18 -31.12
CA ARG A 678 10.93 17.85 -31.85
C ARG A 678 10.17 18.77 -30.89
N VAL A 679 10.04 20.03 -31.29
CA VAL A 679 9.27 21.05 -30.57
C VAL A 679 8.01 21.35 -31.36
N GLU A 680 6.87 21.27 -30.69
CA GLU A 680 5.56 21.61 -31.26
C GLU A 680 4.88 22.68 -30.42
N VAL A 681 4.11 23.54 -31.09
CA VAL A 681 3.24 24.55 -30.45
C VAL A 681 1.85 24.35 -31.01
N ASP A 682 0.90 24.02 -30.12
CA ASP A 682 -0.50 23.72 -30.47
C ASP A 682 -0.63 22.66 -31.57
N GLY A 683 0.24 21.64 -31.53
CA GLY A 683 0.29 20.54 -32.50
C GLY A 683 1.00 20.87 -33.82
N ASN A 684 1.47 22.11 -34.01
CA ASN A 684 2.25 22.50 -35.18
C ASN A 684 3.74 22.35 -34.91
N ALA A 685 4.45 21.66 -35.80
CA ALA A 685 5.90 21.48 -35.68
C ALA A 685 6.65 22.81 -35.87
N VAL A 686 7.46 23.18 -34.87
CA VAL A 686 8.32 24.36 -34.89
C VAL A 686 9.69 24.01 -35.46
N GLY A 687 10.20 22.82 -35.12
CA GLY A 687 11.47 22.31 -35.58
C GLY A 687 11.94 21.11 -34.77
N THR A 688 12.99 20.47 -35.27
CA THR A 688 13.67 19.35 -34.62
C THR A 688 15.13 19.74 -34.37
N TYR A 689 15.59 19.57 -33.13
CA TYR A 689 16.90 20.05 -32.69
C TYR A 689 17.75 18.92 -32.16
N HIS A 690 19.02 18.90 -32.55
CA HIS A 690 19.99 17.92 -32.08
C HIS A 690 20.53 18.32 -30.70
N ILE A 691 20.32 17.45 -29.72
CA ILE A 691 20.77 17.61 -28.34
C ILE A 691 21.87 16.59 -28.07
N VAL A 692 23.07 17.09 -27.81
CA VAL A 692 24.28 16.28 -27.65
C VAL A 692 24.36 15.66 -26.25
N ASN A 693 24.92 14.46 -26.15
CA ASN A 693 25.23 13.80 -24.89
C ASN A 693 26.45 14.42 -24.19
N GLY A 694 26.42 14.50 -22.86
CA GLY A 694 27.58 14.92 -22.05
C GLY A 694 27.88 16.42 -22.09
N SER A 695 27.06 17.22 -22.80
CA SER A 695 27.17 18.68 -22.79
C SER A 695 25.82 19.35 -23.06
N TYR A 696 25.58 20.49 -22.43
CA TYR A 696 24.36 21.26 -22.65
C TYR A 696 24.39 21.98 -24.00
N SER A 697 23.48 21.57 -24.88
CA SER A 697 23.10 22.27 -26.10
C SER A 697 22.23 23.48 -25.75
N VAL A 698 22.52 24.63 -26.34
CA VAL A 698 21.68 25.84 -26.24
C VAL A 698 20.90 25.97 -27.53
N VAL A 699 19.58 25.85 -27.45
CA VAL A 699 18.68 25.90 -28.60
C VAL A 699 17.88 27.20 -28.57
N SER A 700 17.73 27.82 -29.74
CA SER A 700 16.79 28.92 -29.97
C SER A 700 15.93 28.56 -31.16
N THR A 701 14.61 28.50 -30.95
CA THR A 701 13.67 28.20 -32.03
C THR A 701 13.56 29.37 -33.00
N PRO A 702 13.01 29.19 -34.22
CA PRO A 702 12.36 30.28 -34.93
C PRO A 702 11.31 30.97 -34.06
N PHE A 703 10.94 32.19 -34.42
CA PHE A 703 9.80 32.85 -33.79
C PHE A 703 8.51 32.12 -34.15
N VAL A 704 7.69 31.85 -33.15
CA VAL A 704 6.41 31.13 -33.29
C VAL A 704 5.29 32.02 -32.78
N TRP A 705 4.15 31.98 -33.44
CA TRP A 705 2.96 32.71 -33.00
C TRP A 705 2.35 32.02 -31.80
N PHE A 706 2.18 32.77 -30.72
CA PHE A 706 1.32 32.37 -29.62
C PHE A 706 0.04 33.20 -29.70
N HIS A 707 -1.08 32.53 -29.58
CA HIS A 707 -2.40 33.12 -29.62
C HIS A 707 -2.84 33.58 -28.21
N PRO A 708 -3.75 34.56 -28.11
CA PRO A 708 -4.34 34.93 -26.84
C PRO A 708 -4.93 33.70 -26.13
N GLY A 709 -4.60 33.51 -24.86
CA GLY A 709 -5.02 32.35 -24.09
C GLY A 709 -3.92 31.31 -23.93
N MET A 710 -4.31 30.04 -23.75
CA MET A 710 -3.41 28.93 -23.49
C MET A 710 -2.81 28.41 -24.79
N ASN A 711 -1.49 28.32 -24.84
CA ASN A 711 -0.71 27.72 -25.93
C ASN A 711 0.09 26.57 -25.34
N LYS A 712 0.01 25.38 -25.94
CA LYS A 712 0.68 24.19 -25.45
C LYS A 712 1.95 23.94 -26.23
N VAL A 713 3.09 24.02 -25.53
CA VAL A 713 4.39 23.63 -26.08
C VAL A 713 4.67 22.18 -25.69
N VAL A 714 5.02 21.34 -26.66
CA VAL A 714 5.39 19.94 -26.42
C VAL A 714 6.80 19.69 -26.93
N PHE A 715 7.65 19.16 -26.06
CA PHE A 715 8.96 18.63 -26.39
C PHE A 715 8.85 17.11 -26.51
N THR A 716 9.29 16.53 -27.64
CA THR A 716 9.25 15.08 -27.88
C THR A 716 10.62 14.58 -28.32
N SER A 717 11.11 13.50 -27.71
CA SER A 717 12.31 12.80 -28.18
C SER A 717 11.93 11.76 -29.22
N GLU A 718 12.50 11.88 -30.43
CA GLU A 718 12.24 10.95 -31.55
C GLU A 718 12.81 9.55 -31.28
N GLU A 719 13.90 9.45 -30.51
CA GLU A 719 14.54 8.20 -30.12
C GLU A 719 13.90 7.54 -28.89
N GLY A 720 12.87 8.16 -28.31
CA GLY A 720 12.23 7.73 -27.07
C GLY A 720 13.07 8.00 -25.83
N CYS A 721 12.76 7.29 -24.74
CA CYS A 721 13.47 7.41 -23.47
C CYS A 721 14.05 6.06 -23.05
N ARG A 722 15.10 6.09 -22.23
CA ARG A 722 15.63 4.88 -21.58
C ARG A 722 15.51 5.01 -20.06
N PRO A 723 15.29 3.91 -19.33
CA PRO A 723 15.31 3.94 -17.87
C PRO A 723 16.71 4.26 -17.36
N ILE A 724 16.86 5.33 -16.58
CA ILE A 724 18.12 5.71 -15.93
C ILE A 724 17.96 5.62 -14.42
N SER A 725 18.93 5.01 -13.73
CA SER A 725 18.98 4.97 -12.27
C SER A 725 19.42 6.32 -11.70
N ILE A 726 18.68 6.85 -10.73
CA ILE A 726 18.89 8.20 -10.21
C ILE A 726 19.64 8.14 -8.87
N GLY A 727 20.97 8.26 -8.86
CA GLY A 727 21.77 8.47 -7.64
C GLY A 727 22.84 7.40 -7.36
N PRO A 728 23.70 7.62 -6.33
CA PRO A 728 24.86 6.77 -6.05
C PRO A 728 24.51 5.39 -5.46
N SER A 729 23.24 5.15 -5.14
CA SER A 729 22.74 3.87 -4.61
C SER A 729 21.81 3.20 -5.62
N ALA A 730 21.99 1.89 -5.85
CA ALA A 730 21.19 1.03 -6.74
C ALA A 730 19.69 0.85 -6.34
N VAL A 731 19.15 1.73 -5.49
CA VAL A 731 17.85 1.59 -4.79
C VAL A 731 16.80 2.57 -5.32
N THR A 732 17.19 3.58 -6.10
CA THR A 732 16.24 4.53 -6.69
C THR A 732 15.57 3.95 -7.92
N PRO A 733 14.24 4.10 -8.08
CA PRO A 733 13.54 3.64 -9.26
C PRO A 733 14.17 4.21 -10.52
N SER A 734 14.35 3.39 -11.56
CA SER A 734 14.72 3.90 -12.86
C SER A 734 13.57 4.74 -13.42
N VAL A 735 13.85 5.98 -13.79
CA VAL A 735 12.90 6.86 -14.46
C VAL A 735 13.23 6.84 -15.94
N CYS A 736 12.21 6.78 -16.80
CA CYS A 736 12.45 6.95 -18.22
C CYS A 736 12.86 8.40 -18.45
N ALA A 737 14.10 8.60 -18.86
CA ALA A 737 14.68 9.91 -19.06
C ALA A 737 15.47 9.90 -20.37
N SER A 738 15.14 10.83 -21.26
CA SER A 738 15.81 11.00 -22.56
C SER A 738 16.77 12.19 -22.51
N ILE A 739 16.22 13.35 -22.15
CA ILE A 739 16.89 14.65 -22.13
C ILE A 739 16.72 15.32 -20.77
N GLN A 740 17.75 16.05 -20.36
CA GLN A 740 17.73 16.92 -19.19
C GLN A 740 17.73 18.39 -19.61
N PHE A 741 16.80 19.18 -19.08
CA PHE A 741 16.69 20.62 -19.28
C PHE A 741 17.24 21.35 -18.07
N ALA A 742 18.16 22.29 -18.28
CA ALA A 742 18.64 23.21 -17.25
C ALA A 742 17.85 24.53 -17.24
N SER A 743 17.32 24.95 -18.38
CA SER A 743 16.47 26.14 -18.44
C SER A 743 15.58 26.14 -19.69
N ILE A 744 14.43 26.80 -19.55
CA ILE A 744 13.51 27.18 -20.61
C ILE A 744 13.13 28.64 -20.40
N ALA A 745 13.28 29.44 -21.44
CA ALA A 745 12.91 30.84 -21.48
C ALA A 745 12.06 31.10 -22.71
N VAL A 746 11.00 31.89 -22.54
CA VAL A 746 10.13 32.34 -23.62
C VAL A 746 10.43 33.81 -23.82
N VAL A 747 10.97 34.17 -24.99
CA VAL A 747 11.47 35.52 -25.25
C VAL A 747 10.54 36.19 -26.27
N PRO A 748 9.82 37.26 -25.90
CA PRO A 748 9.00 38.00 -26.85
C PRO A 748 9.87 38.67 -27.91
N LEU A 749 9.36 38.76 -29.15
CA LEU A 749 9.93 39.63 -30.16
C LEU A 749 9.70 41.10 -29.74
N THR A 750 10.76 41.77 -29.31
CA THR A 750 10.75 43.21 -29.05
C THR A 750 11.09 43.94 -30.35
N ILE A 751 10.08 44.45 -31.05
CA ILE A 751 10.33 45.38 -32.16
C ILE A 751 10.61 46.74 -31.52
N THR A 752 11.89 47.09 -31.37
CA THR A 752 12.26 48.47 -31.06
C THR A 752 11.95 49.31 -32.28
N HIS A 753 10.89 50.12 -32.21
CA HIS A 753 10.66 51.17 -33.21
C HIS A 753 11.85 52.14 -33.13
N GLY A 754 12.74 52.03 -34.12
CA GLY A 754 13.83 52.98 -34.37
C GLY A 754 13.35 54.17 -35.18
#